data_AF-A0A7X8ZF11-F1
#
_entry.id   AF-A0A7X8ZF11-F1
#
_cell.length_a   1.000
_cell.length_b   1.000
_cell.length_c   1.000
_cell.angle_alpha   90.00
_cell.angle_beta   90.00
_cell.angle_gamma   90.00
#
_symmetry.space_group_name_H-M   'P 1'
#
loop_
_entity.id
_entity.type
_entity.pdbx_description
1 polymer ?
#
loop_
_entity_poly.entity_id
_entity_poly.type
_entity_poly.pdbx_seq_one_letter_code
_entity_poly.pdbx_strand_id
1 'polypeptide(L)'
;AVTDAATAATTVGSAAATPSTDPSERSRRQAISTFLERRGIRRQSRVIADGMVELPFITPKPESELLIDPGAKLKPGIKPPQLKAGDIVAEQYEVLGVIAHGGMGWIYLANDNNVANRIVVLKGMMAQASLQDQGTAEAERAFLADITHPGIVKAYNFIDDPRVPGGFIVMEYVNGPSLNDRRKQQDGGVLSFDLAIGYVLEVLPAMDYLHSRGVVYNDLKPDNIIATEDQIKLIDLGAVSGIGAYGYIYGTKGYQAPEVSTHGPSVASDIYTIGRTLAALTLKMPVEDGVLKPGIPSPNDEPLLRRHLSFYRLLLRATAKNPEDRFSSAAELRTQLFGVLREVLAIRDGRQFPAQHSLFSPQRSTFGTKHMVFRTDKLIDGIDRQVRITSPEVVSALPVPLIDRTDPGARMLSGSSYAEASETLENLRTAMEDEQYRHSIEIPLGVVRALLDLGFTTEARAWLETLKERMGRDWRHQWFSGITHLLLDDYVAAQRFFYTVLTILPGEAAPKLALAAVDELLLQQHGYDNTTLLTPTITSATATLGDDFEKLETSAFEGLGDTWSHIVDDPAVLRFQSLRLYALVWATNPTTVSSAFGLARQLMAENQIEIAVHSLDKLSQASRHHRMSTLTTILLLVSSNLSESRIRRAARRLSEIPTNEPRFNQIKIAVMSAGLSWLRDSNLKASASANPLFEYPFSQRGLREGISEALRVQARSAPFARHRYALVDMANAVRPFTWF
;
A
#
# COMPACT_ATOMS: atom_id res chain seq x y z
N ALA A 1 -81.52 -3.46 2.94
CA ALA A 1 -82.89 -3.53 2.38
C ALA A 1 -83.03 -4.88 1.67
N VAL A 2 -84.19 -5.52 1.78
CA VAL A 2 -84.51 -6.83 1.18
C VAL A 2 -85.15 -6.62 -0.18
N THR A 3 -84.88 -7.50 -1.16
CA THR A 3 -85.90 -8.02 -2.12
C THR A 3 -85.36 -9.22 -2.91
N ASP A 4 -86.18 -10.26 -3.02
CA ASP A 4 -86.01 -11.45 -3.86
C ASP A 4 -86.08 -11.16 -5.37
N ALA A 5 -85.62 -12.12 -6.19
CA ALA A 5 -86.50 -12.91 -7.06
C ALA A 5 -85.71 -13.95 -7.88
N ALA A 6 -86.27 -15.15 -8.03
CA ALA A 6 -85.73 -16.22 -8.88
C ALA A 6 -86.46 -16.30 -10.24
N THR A 7 -85.80 -16.83 -11.27
CA THR A 7 -86.41 -17.74 -12.28
C THR A 7 -85.31 -18.37 -13.16
N ALA A 8 -85.63 -19.47 -13.85
CA ALA A 8 -84.67 -20.38 -14.48
C ALA A 8 -84.96 -20.66 -15.97
N ALA A 9 -84.03 -21.38 -16.63
CA ALA A 9 -84.03 -21.84 -18.04
C ALA A 9 -83.93 -20.70 -19.09
N THR A 10 -83.23 -20.80 -20.24
CA THR A 10 -82.39 -21.84 -20.88
C THR A 10 -81.36 -21.09 -21.78
N THR A 11 -80.35 -21.64 -22.49
CA THR A 11 -80.12 -22.97 -23.09
C THR A 11 -78.61 -23.28 -23.21
N VAL A 12 -78.23 -24.37 -23.87
CA VAL A 12 -76.86 -24.83 -24.18
C VAL A 12 -76.14 -23.93 -25.22
N GLY A 13 -74.87 -23.63 -24.99
CA GLY A 13 -73.93 -23.10 -25.98
C GLY A 13 -72.49 -23.41 -25.56
N SER A 14 -71.79 -24.26 -26.32
CA SER A 14 -70.47 -24.77 -25.93
C SER A 14 -69.36 -23.73 -26.08
N ALA A 15 -68.69 -23.38 -24.98
CA ALA A 15 -67.40 -22.72 -24.98
C ALA A 15 -66.35 -23.65 -24.35
N ALA A 16 -65.22 -23.84 -25.02
CA ALA A 16 -64.21 -24.83 -24.63
C ALA A 16 -63.62 -24.52 -23.25
N ALA A 17 -63.46 -25.56 -22.43
CA ALA A 17 -62.72 -25.45 -21.18
C ALA A 17 -61.26 -25.09 -21.47
N THR A 18 -60.81 -23.92 -20.98
CA THR A 18 -59.38 -23.65 -20.86
C THR A 18 -58.78 -24.66 -19.88
N PRO A 19 -57.62 -25.27 -20.20
CA PRO A 19 -56.99 -26.21 -19.28
C PRO A 19 -56.63 -25.46 -17.99
N SER A 20 -57.15 -25.95 -16.87
CA SER A 20 -56.85 -25.39 -15.56
C SER A 20 -55.36 -25.55 -15.28
N THR A 21 -54.60 -24.46 -15.39
CA THR A 21 -53.17 -24.48 -15.05
C THR A 21 -53.00 -24.91 -13.60
N ASP A 22 -52.35 -26.05 -13.43
CA ASP A 22 -52.10 -26.71 -12.15
C ASP A 22 -51.56 -25.69 -11.12
N PRO A 23 -52.16 -25.58 -9.92
CA PRO A 23 -51.64 -24.71 -8.85
C PRO A 23 -50.15 -24.95 -8.55
N SER A 24 -49.65 -26.19 -8.69
CA SER A 24 -48.23 -26.52 -8.55
C SER A 24 -47.38 -25.97 -9.71
N GLU A 25 -47.90 -25.96 -10.93
CA GLU A 25 -47.23 -25.36 -12.09
C GLU A 25 -47.19 -23.83 -11.98
N ARG A 26 -48.30 -23.19 -11.57
CA ARG A 26 -48.32 -21.74 -11.27
C ARG A 26 -47.37 -21.38 -10.13
N SER A 27 -47.34 -22.16 -9.05
CA SER A 27 -46.40 -21.96 -7.94
C SER A 27 -44.94 -22.11 -8.38
N ARG A 28 -44.62 -23.11 -9.21
CA ARG A 28 -43.27 -23.26 -9.80
C ARG A 28 -42.89 -22.12 -10.72
N ARG A 29 -43.78 -21.71 -11.64
CA ARG A 29 -43.55 -20.54 -12.53
C ARG A 29 -43.38 -19.25 -11.72
N GLN A 30 -44.17 -19.06 -10.66
CA GLN A 30 -44.03 -17.91 -9.76
C GLN A 30 -42.72 -17.96 -8.95
N ALA A 31 -42.33 -19.12 -8.42
CA ALA A 31 -41.06 -19.28 -7.72
C ALA A 31 -39.85 -19.02 -8.63
N ILE A 32 -39.88 -19.51 -9.87
CA ILE A 32 -38.85 -19.23 -10.89
C ILE A 32 -38.86 -17.73 -11.26
N SER A 33 -40.03 -17.13 -11.50
CA SER A 33 -40.16 -15.70 -11.82
C SER A 33 -39.62 -14.83 -10.68
N THR A 34 -39.99 -15.13 -9.43
CA THR A 34 -39.50 -14.41 -8.25
C THR A 34 -38.01 -14.66 -8.01
N PHE A 35 -37.47 -15.85 -8.34
CA PHE A 35 -36.03 -16.11 -8.28
C PHE A 35 -35.28 -15.27 -9.32
N LEU A 36 -35.75 -15.22 -10.57
CA LEU A 36 -35.17 -14.40 -11.64
C LEU A 36 -35.29 -12.90 -11.36
N GLU A 37 -36.43 -12.44 -10.83
CA GLU A 37 -36.66 -11.06 -10.39
C GLU A 37 -35.73 -10.69 -9.23
N ARG A 38 -35.58 -11.58 -8.23
CA ARG A 38 -34.71 -11.35 -7.06
C ARG A 38 -33.24 -11.44 -7.38
N ARG A 39 -32.83 -12.17 -8.42
CA ARG A 39 -31.47 -12.11 -8.98
C ARG A 39 -31.12 -10.69 -9.44
N GLY A 40 -32.10 -9.93 -9.91
CA GLY A 40 -31.97 -8.51 -10.27
C GLY A 40 -32.03 -7.52 -9.10
N ILE A 41 -32.21 -7.96 -7.84
CA ILE A 41 -32.19 -7.03 -6.68
C ILE A 41 -30.76 -6.55 -6.47
N ARG A 42 -30.53 -5.31 -6.93
CA ARG A 42 -29.27 -4.57 -6.87
C ARG A 42 -28.67 -4.58 -5.46
N ARG A 43 -27.70 -5.47 -5.21
CA ARG A 43 -26.64 -5.19 -4.25
C ARG A 43 -25.92 -3.95 -4.77
N GLN A 44 -25.69 -2.93 -3.96
CA GLN A 44 -25.16 -1.65 -4.46
C GLN A 44 -23.66 -1.75 -4.76
N SER A 45 -22.91 -2.37 -3.87
CA SER A 45 -21.48 -2.66 -3.99
C SER A 45 -21.12 -3.93 -3.23
N ARG A 46 -19.91 -4.46 -3.46
CA ARG A 46 -19.30 -5.54 -2.66
C ARG A 46 -18.05 -5.01 -1.98
N VAL A 47 -18.09 -4.93 -0.66
CA VAL A 47 -16.94 -4.55 0.18
C VAL A 47 -15.93 -5.70 0.20
N ILE A 48 -14.68 -5.41 -0.15
CA ILE A 48 -13.55 -6.37 -0.11
C ILE A 48 -12.33 -5.72 0.56
N ALA A 49 -11.21 -6.46 0.61
CA ALA A 49 -9.92 -5.99 1.12
C ALA A 49 -10.03 -5.31 2.50
N ASP A 50 -10.62 -6.01 3.46
CA ASP A 50 -10.80 -5.57 4.86
C ASP A 50 -11.52 -4.23 5.04
N GLY A 51 -12.44 -3.90 4.13
CA GLY A 51 -13.21 -2.65 4.16
C GLY A 51 -12.61 -1.51 3.33
N MET A 52 -11.49 -1.74 2.65
CA MET A 52 -10.79 -0.69 1.90
C MET A 52 -11.42 -0.36 0.55
N VAL A 53 -11.95 -1.36 -0.16
CA VAL A 53 -12.45 -1.21 -1.54
C VAL A 53 -13.91 -1.66 -1.62
N GLU A 54 -14.72 -0.82 -2.25
CA GLU A 54 -16.06 -1.18 -2.70
C GLU A 54 -16.03 -1.47 -4.20
N LEU A 55 -16.21 -2.73 -4.58
CA LEU A 55 -16.37 -3.09 -5.98
C LEU A 55 -17.81 -2.76 -6.41
N PRO A 56 -18.01 -2.01 -7.51
CA PRO A 56 -19.34 -1.66 -7.99
C PRO A 56 -20.05 -2.90 -8.56
N PHE A 57 -21.35 -3.01 -8.31
CA PHE A 57 -22.16 -4.11 -8.81
C PHE A 57 -22.24 -4.13 -10.34
N ILE A 58 -22.03 -5.30 -10.93
CA ILE A 58 -22.16 -5.52 -12.37
C ILE A 58 -23.58 -5.95 -12.67
N THR A 59 -24.30 -5.17 -13.47
CA THR A 59 -25.61 -5.58 -13.98
C THR A 59 -25.41 -6.59 -15.12
N PRO A 60 -25.98 -7.81 -15.04
CA PRO A 60 -25.94 -8.77 -16.15
C PRO A 60 -26.61 -8.20 -17.39
N LYS A 61 -26.04 -8.49 -18.56
CA LYS A 61 -26.72 -8.23 -19.83
C LYS A 61 -27.55 -9.44 -20.26
N PRO A 62 -28.70 -9.24 -20.94
CA PRO A 62 -29.41 -10.33 -21.59
C PRO A 62 -28.58 -10.89 -22.75
N GLU A 63 -28.69 -12.20 -22.99
CA GLU A 63 -27.85 -12.92 -23.95
C GLU A 63 -27.93 -12.37 -25.38
N SER A 64 -29.10 -11.88 -25.79
CA SER A 64 -29.35 -11.28 -27.10
C SER A 64 -28.54 -10.01 -27.37
N GLU A 65 -28.11 -9.27 -26.34
CA GLU A 65 -27.25 -8.09 -26.48
C GLU A 65 -25.75 -8.43 -26.62
N LEU A 66 -25.38 -9.70 -26.44
CA LEU A 66 -24.00 -10.18 -26.52
C LEU A 66 -23.63 -10.69 -27.91
N LEU A 67 -24.64 -11.12 -28.69
CA LEU A 67 -24.43 -11.71 -30.00
C LEU A 67 -23.94 -10.64 -30.98
N ILE A 68 -22.79 -10.91 -31.60
CA ILE A 68 -22.20 -10.05 -32.63
C ILE A 68 -22.65 -10.58 -34.00
N ASP A 69 -23.09 -9.69 -34.88
CA ASP A 69 -23.28 -10.02 -36.30
C ASP A 69 -21.90 -10.21 -36.97
N PRO A 70 -21.52 -11.44 -37.39
CA PRO A 70 -20.24 -11.68 -38.04
C PRO A 70 -20.14 -11.04 -39.45
N GLY A 71 -21.25 -10.56 -40.02
CA GLY A 71 -21.24 -9.78 -41.27
C GLY A 71 -20.89 -8.29 -41.06
N ALA A 72 -21.09 -7.75 -39.87
CA ALA A 72 -20.89 -6.33 -39.59
C ALA A 72 -19.54 -6.05 -38.90
N LYS A 73 -18.69 -5.25 -39.57
CA LYS A 73 -17.40 -4.73 -39.06
C LYS A 73 -16.28 -5.75 -38.82
N LEU A 74 -16.16 -6.81 -39.62
CA LEU A 74 -14.93 -7.60 -39.63
C LEU A 74 -13.73 -6.78 -40.14
N LYS A 75 -12.59 -6.90 -39.46
CA LYS A 75 -11.29 -6.47 -40.00
C LYS A 75 -10.96 -7.32 -41.24
N PRO A 76 -10.32 -6.76 -42.29
CA PRO A 76 -9.93 -7.53 -43.46
C PRO A 76 -9.10 -8.76 -43.09
N GLY A 77 -9.49 -9.94 -43.60
CA GLY A 77 -8.76 -11.21 -43.42
C GLY A 77 -9.32 -12.19 -42.38
N ILE A 78 -10.37 -11.83 -41.63
CA ILE A 78 -11.03 -12.77 -40.70
C ILE A 78 -11.94 -13.74 -41.49
N LYS A 79 -11.80 -15.05 -41.24
CA LYS A 79 -12.67 -16.09 -41.83
C LYS A 79 -14.04 -16.13 -41.14
N PRO A 80 -15.12 -16.48 -41.85
CA PRO A 80 -16.46 -16.60 -41.25
C PRO A 80 -16.49 -17.70 -40.16
N PRO A 81 -17.47 -17.64 -39.23
CA PRO A 81 -17.63 -18.65 -38.19
C PRO A 81 -17.82 -20.08 -38.75
N GLN A 82 -17.22 -21.06 -38.07
CA GLN A 82 -17.35 -22.49 -38.34
C GLN A 82 -18.73 -23.05 -37.96
N LEU A 83 -19.37 -22.48 -36.92
CA LEU A 83 -20.73 -22.82 -36.49
C LEU A 83 -21.69 -21.65 -36.77
N LYS A 84 -22.96 -21.96 -37.00
CA LYS A 84 -24.06 -21.00 -37.21
C LYS A 84 -25.09 -21.10 -36.09
N ALA A 85 -25.89 -20.05 -35.92
CA ALA A 85 -27.05 -20.10 -35.04
C ALA A 85 -28.02 -21.22 -35.49
N GLY A 86 -28.47 -22.05 -34.55
CA GLY A 86 -29.27 -23.26 -34.80
C GLY A 86 -28.46 -24.53 -35.10
N ASP A 87 -27.13 -24.44 -35.25
CA ASP A 87 -26.30 -25.66 -35.30
C ASP A 87 -26.33 -26.37 -33.95
N ILE A 88 -26.47 -27.70 -33.95
CA ILE A 88 -26.30 -28.53 -32.75
C ILE A 88 -24.91 -29.17 -32.79
N VAL A 89 -24.22 -29.14 -31.64
CA VAL A 89 -22.90 -29.75 -31.42
C VAL A 89 -23.06 -30.88 -30.40
N ALA A 90 -22.53 -32.07 -30.73
CA ALA A 90 -22.61 -33.30 -29.92
C ALA A 90 -24.03 -33.65 -29.41
N GLU A 91 -25.07 -33.38 -30.20
CA GLU A 91 -26.50 -33.60 -29.87
C GLU A 91 -27.00 -32.87 -28.59
N GLN A 92 -26.16 -32.04 -27.97
CA GLN A 92 -26.40 -31.42 -26.66
C GLN A 92 -26.41 -29.90 -26.69
N TYR A 93 -25.53 -29.29 -27.50
CA TYR A 93 -25.28 -27.85 -27.45
C TYR A 93 -25.84 -27.14 -28.68
N GLU A 94 -26.96 -26.43 -28.51
CA GLU A 94 -27.59 -25.63 -29.57
C GLU A 94 -26.94 -24.24 -29.63
N VAL A 95 -26.27 -23.92 -30.73
CA VAL A 95 -25.53 -22.67 -30.92
C VAL A 95 -26.50 -21.50 -31.12
N LEU A 96 -26.36 -20.47 -30.29
CA LEU A 96 -27.14 -19.22 -30.38
C LEU A 96 -26.46 -18.20 -31.31
N GLY A 97 -25.14 -18.22 -31.39
CA GLY A 97 -24.34 -17.33 -32.24
C GLY A 97 -22.93 -17.13 -31.71
N VAL A 98 -22.27 -16.05 -32.14
CA VAL A 98 -20.91 -15.68 -31.73
C VAL A 98 -20.90 -14.46 -30.81
N ILE A 99 -20.02 -14.48 -29.81
CA ILE A 99 -19.86 -13.38 -28.83
C ILE A 99 -18.49 -12.70 -28.91
N ALA A 100 -17.48 -13.36 -29.50
CA ALA A 100 -16.15 -12.80 -29.70
C ALA A 100 -15.36 -13.55 -30.79
N HIS A 101 -14.28 -12.94 -31.27
CA HIS A 101 -13.27 -13.56 -32.12
C HIS A 101 -11.88 -13.27 -31.55
N GLY A 102 -11.12 -14.31 -31.21
CA GLY A 102 -9.78 -14.24 -30.62
C GLY A 102 -8.69 -14.94 -31.44
N GLY A 103 -7.51 -15.13 -30.86
CA GLY A 103 -6.36 -15.75 -31.53
C GLY A 103 -6.57 -17.21 -31.95
N MET A 104 -7.45 -17.93 -31.24
CA MET A 104 -7.84 -19.32 -31.54
C MET A 104 -9.15 -19.42 -32.35
N GLY A 105 -9.63 -18.29 -32.90
CA GLY A 105 -10.85 -18.21 -33.71
C GLY A 105 -12.08 -17.71 -32.94
N TRP A 106 -13.25 -18.13 -33.41
CA TRP A 106 -14.55 -17.67 -32.90
C TRP A 106 -14.93 -18.31 -31.56
N ILE A 107 -15.61 -17.52 -30.73
CA ILE A 107 -16.17 -17.93 -29.44
C ILE A 107 -17.69 -17.89 -29.56
N TYR A 108 -18.34 -19.02 -29.28
CA TYR A 108 -19.76 -19.25 -29.50
C TYR A 108 -20.52 -19.29 -28.18
N LEU A 109 -21.76 -18.81 -28.19
CA LEU A 109 -22.73 -18.99 -27.12
C LEU A 109 -23.68 -20.13 -27.50
N ALA A 110 -24.01 -21.01 -26.56
CA ALA A 110 -24.92 -22.13 -26.80
C ALA A 110 -25.79 -22.47 -25.59
N ASN A 111 -26.95 -23.09 -25.84
CA ASN A 111 -27.78 -23.75 -24.83
C ASN A 111 -27.28 -25.17 -24.59
N ASP A 112 -27.05 -25.53 -23.32
CA ASP A 112 -26.83 -26.91 -22.88
C ASP A 112 -28.19 -27.58 -22.60
N ASN A 113 -28.71 -28.29 -23.60
CA ASN A 113 -30.05 -28.89 -23.54
C ASN A 113 -30.17 -30.00 -22.48
N ASN A 114 -29.06 -30.60 -22.07
CA ASN A 114 -29.03 -31.61 -21.01
C ASN A 114 -29.06 -30.99 -19.59
N VAL A 115 -28.82 -29.69 -19.45
CA VAL A 115 -28.75 -28.98 -18.16
C VAL A 115 -29.72 -27.80 -18.16
N ALA A 116 -31.01 -28.08 -18.38
CA ALA A 116 -32.11 -27.11 -18.32
C ALA A 116 -31.89 -25.85 -19.18
N ASN A 117 -31.32 -26.01 -20.36
CA ASN A 117 -30.96 -24.95 -21.32
C ASN A 117 -30.01 -23.90 -20.71
N ARG A 118 -29.11 -24.34 -19.82
CA ARG A 118 -28.06 -23.47 -19.27
C ARG A 118 -27.17 -22.94 -20.39
N ILE A 119 -26.90 -21.64 -20.35
CA ILE A 119 -25.96 -20.99 -21.27
C ILE A 119 -24.53 -21.44 -21.00
N VAL A 120 -23.83 -21.84 -22.06
CA VAL A 120 -22.42 -22.23 -22.07
C VAL A 120 -21.67 -21.54 -23.20
N VAL A 121 -20.35 -21.52 -23.10
CA VAL A 121 -19.44 -21.01 -24.14
C VAL A 121 -18.72 -22.18 -24.80
N LEU A 122 -18.70 -22.21 -26.14
CA LEU A 122 -17.87 -23.12 -26.93
C LEU A 122 -16.70 -22.33 -27.52
N LYS A 123 -15.46 -22.77 -27.25
CA LYS A 123 -14.24 -22.22 -27.85
C LYS A 123 -13.51 -23.33 -28.61
N GLY A 124 -13.10 -23.04 -29.85
CA GLY A 124 -12.32 -23.98 -30.65
C GLY A 124 -10.92 -24.21 -30.09
N MET A 125 -10.48 -25.46 -30.06
CA MET A 125 -9.14 -25.89 -29.67
C MET A 125 -8.23 -26.02 -30.91
N MET A 126 -6.91 -25.92 -30.75
CA MET A 126 -5.97 -26.08 -31.86
C MET A 126 -5.86 -27.56 -32.29
N ALA A 127 -5.65 -27.79 -33.59
CA ALA A 127 -5.45 -29.12 -34.14
C ALA A 127 -4.07 -29.68 -33.77
N GLN A 128 -4.01 -30.97 -33.47
CA GLN A 128 -2.77 -31.68 -33.12
C GLN A 128 -1.89 -31.85 -34.38
N ALA A 129 -0.60 -31.49 -34.30
CA ALA A 129 0.32 -31.59 -35.45
C ALA A 129 1.12 -32.91 -35.49
N SER A 130 1.31 -33.56 -34.34
CA SER A 130 2.06 -34.81 -34.20
C SER A 130 1.54 -35.69 -33.05
N LEU A 131 1.95 -36.96 -33.02
CA LEU A 131 1.65 -37.92 -31.93
C LEU A 131 2.11 -37.41 -30.54
N GLN A 132 3.20 -36.64 -30.48
CA GLN A 132 3.73 -36.09 -29.24
C GLN A 132 2.91 -34.87 -28.76
N ASP A 133 2.30 -34.13 -29.69
CA ASP A 133 1.31 -33.10 -29.37
C ASP A 133 0.00 -33.70 -28.87
N GLN A 134 -0.37 -34.93 -29.28
CA GLN A 134 -1.58 -35.59 -28.81
C GLN A 134 -1.53 -35.88 -27.29
N GLY A 135 -0.47 -36.54 -26.83
CA GLY A 135 -0.30 -36.83 -25.39
C GLY A 135 -0.16 -35.56 -24.53
N THR A 136 0.41 -34.49 -25.11
CA THR A 136 0.48 -33.17 -24.45
C THR A 136 -0.91 -32.53 -24.34
N ALA A 137 -1.70 -32.56 -25.42
CA ALA A 137 -3.06 -32.02 -25.46
C ALA A 137 -4.06 -32.83 -24.59
N GLU A 138 -3.90 -34.14 -24.47
CA GLU A 138 -4.70 -34.97 -23.56
C GLU A 138 -4.40 -34.64 -22.09
N ALA A 139 -3.13 -34.44 -21.73
CA ALA A 139 -2.75 -33.97 -20.40
C ALA A 139 -3.30 -32.56 -20.12
N GLU A 140 -3.21 -31.64 -21.09
CA GLU A 140 -3.80 -30.29 -21.00
C GLU A 140 -5.32 -30.36 -20.78
N ARG A 141 -6.06 -31.12 -21.59
CA ARG A 141 -7.51 -31.35 -21.40
C ARG A 141 -7.81 -31.90 -19.99
N ALA A 142 -7.01 -32.83 -19.47
CA ALA A 142 -7.18 -33.39 -18.14
C ALA A 142 -6.95 -32.36 -17.02
N PHE A 143 -5.91 -31.52 -17.10
CA PHE A 143 -5.70 -30.43 -16.14
C PHE A 143 -6.85 -29.43 -16.14
N LEU A 144 -7.29 -29.02 -17.34
CA LEU A 144 -8.40 -28.07 -17.52
C LEU A 144 -9.74 -28.61 -17.00
N ALA A 145 -9.96 -29.93 -17.03
CA ALA A 145 -11.15 -30.57 -16.47
C ALA A 145 -11.15 -30.60 -14.92
N ASP A 146 -9.99 -30.71 -14.29
CA ASP A 146 -9.85 -30.82 -12.83
C ASP A 146 -9.84 -29.46 -12.10
N ILE A 147 -9.43 -28.38 -12.79
CA ILE A 147 -9.39 -27.02 -12.24
C ILE A 147 -10.79 -26.60 -11.74
N THR A 148 -10.92 -26.52 -10.41
CA THR A 148 -12.17 -26.15 -9.73
C THR A 148 -11.88 -25.09 -8.67
N HIS A 149 -12.01 -23.82 -9.05
CA HIS A 149 -11.83 -22.66 -8.17
C HIS A 149 -12.89 -21.59 -8.51
N PRO A 150 -13.53 -20.92 -7.52
CA PRO A 150 -14.61 -19.96 -7.80
C PRO A 150 -14.19 -18.80 -8.71
N GLY A 151 -12.96 -18.30 -8.54
CA GLY A 151 -12.38 -17.23 -9.36
C GLY A 151 -11.82 -17.67 -10.72
N ILE A 152 -12.10 -18.90 -11.18
CA ILE A 152 -11.70 -19.41 -12.49
C ILE A 152 -12.96 -19.87 -13.25
N VAL A 153 -12.98 -19.71 -14.57
CA VAL A 153 -14.03 -20.26 -15.44
C VAL A 153 -14.01 -21.78 -15.38
N LYS A 154 -15.17 -22.41 -15.15
CA LYS A 154 -15.25 -23.87 -15.10
C LYS A 154 -15.34 -24.47 -16.51
N ALA A 155 -14.48 -25.43 -16.83
CA ALA A 155 -14.67 -26.34 -17.96
C ALA A 155 -15.78 -27.36 -17.61
N TYR A 156 -16.68 -27.61 -18.55
CA TYR A 156 -17.77 -28.59 -18.39
C TYR A 156 -17.57 -29.83 -19.26
N ASN A 157 -17.03 -29.69 -20.46
CA ASN A 157 -16.90 -30.80 -21.41
C ASN A 157 -15.84 -30.50 -22.49
N PHE A 158 -15.37 -31.54 -23.16
CA PHE A 158 -14.54 -31.47 -24.36
C PHE A 158 -15.24 -32.26 -25.46
N ILE A 159 -15.34 -31.66 -26.66
CA ILE A 159 -16.07 -32.24 -27.79
C ILE A 159 -15.13 -32.32 -28.98
N ASP A 160 -14.93 -33.50 -29.54
CA ASP A 160 -14.31 -33.62 -30.87
C ASP A 160 -15.41 -33.49 -31.94
N ASP A 161 -15.30 -32.47 -32.80
CA ASP A 161 -16.29 -32.14 -33.84
C ASP A 161 -15.59 -32.00 -35.21
N PRO A 162 -16.03 -32.70 -36.28
CA PRO A 162 -15.38 -32.65 -37.59
C PRO A 162 -15.25 -31.25 -38.21
N ARG A 163 -16.04 -30.26 -37.78
CA ARG A 163 -16.00 -28.86 -38.23
C ARG A 163 -14.77 -28.11 -37.68
N VAL A 164 -14.17 -28.57 -36.59
CA VAL A 164 -12.99 -27.97 -35.95
C VAL A 164 -11.98 -29.07 -35.61
N PRO A 165 -10.86 -29.23 -36.35
CA PRO A 165 -9.95 -30.37 -36.20
C PRO A 165 -9.19 -30.52 -34.87
N GLY A 166 -9.39 -29.65 -33.88
CA GLY A 166 -8.94 -29.81 -32.49
C GLY A 166 -10.07 -30.02 -31.48
N GLY A 167 -11.33 -29.98 -31.92
CA GLY A 167 -12.52 -29.98 -31.07
C GLY A 167 -12.87 -28.63 -30.46
N PHE A 168 -13.82 -28.65 -29.52
CA PHE A 168 -14.26 -27.54 -28.69
C PHE A 168 -14.05 -27.85 -27.22
N ILE A 169 -13.68 -26.84 -26.44
CA ILE A 169 -13.89 -26.83 -24.98
C ILE A 169 -15.23 -26.13 -24.69
N VAL A 170 -16.06 -26.77 -23.87
CA VAL A 170 -17.30 -26.21 -23.33
C VAL A 170 -17.04 -25.65 -21.94
N MET A 171 -17.38 -24.39 -21.73
CA MET A 171 -17.08 -23.65 -20.51
C MET A 171 -18.31 -22.95 -19.93
N GLU A 172 -18.24 -22.62 -18.64
CA GLU A 172 -19.13 -21.69 -17.96
C GLU A 172 -19.23 -20.37 -18.74
N TYR A 173 -20.46 -19.94 -19.04
CA TYR A 173 -20.68 -18.58 -19.53
C TYR A 173 -20.59 -17.57 -18.38
N VAL A 174 -19.53 -16.75 -18.41
CA VAL A 174 -19.25 -15.74 -17.38
C VAL A 174 -19.88 -14.41 -17.80
N ASN A 175 -21.03 -14.06 -17.20
CA ASN A 175 -21.75 -12.81 -17.52
C ASN A 175 -21.12 -11.60 -16.83
N GLY A 176 -20.42 -10.78 -17.62
CA GLY A 176 -19.85 -9.51 -17.19
C GLY A 176 -18.86 -8.93 -18.21
N PRO A 177 -18.50 -7.64 -18.08
CA PRO A 177 -17.44 -7.03 -18.90
C PRO A 177 -16.04 -7.46 -18.44
N SER A 178 -15.10 -7.52 -19.38
CA SER A 178 -13.68 -7.64 -19.07
C SER A 178 -13.18 -6.41 -18.31
N LEU A 179 -12.11 -6.53 -17.51
CA LEU A 179 -11.49 -5.37 -16.88
C LEU A 179 -10.92 -4.40 -17.92
N ASN A 180 -10.53 -4.86 -19.11
CA ASN A 180 -10.16 -3.98 -20.21
C ASN A 180 -11.33 -3.07 -20.63
N ASP A 181 -12.55 -3.61 -20.74
CA ASP A 181 -13.73 -2.83 -21.11
C ASP A 181 -14.19 -1.92 -19.98
N ARG A 182 -14.13 -2.38 -18.73
CA ARG A 182 -14.38 -1.53 -17.54
C ARG A 182 -13.41 -0.35 -17.46
N ARG A 183 -12.13 -0.59 -17.78
CA ARG A 183 -11.08 0.43 -17.85
C ARG A 183 -11.33 1.43 -18.97
N LYS A 184 -11.71 0.99 -20.17
CA LYS A 184 -12.07 1.87 -21.30
C LYS A 184 -13.32 2.73 -21.03
N GLN A 185 -14.20 2.28 -20.13
CA GLN A 185 -15.40 3.01 -19.69
C GLN A 185 -15.10 4.09 -18.63
N GLN A 186 -13.89 4.14 -18.06
CA GLN A 186 -13.51 5.22 -17.14
C GLN A 186 -13.02 6.45 -17.88
N ASP A 187 -13.23 7.63 -17.28
CA ASP A 187 -12.63 8.87 -17.74
C ASP A 187 -11.09 8.76 -17.77
N GLY A 188 -10.50 9.15 -18.89
CA GLY A 188 -9.05 9.00 -19.12
C GLY A 188 -8.59 7.58 -19.48
N GLY A 189 -9.47 6.58 -19.47
CA GLY A 189 -9.18 5.21 -19.94
C GLY A 189 -8.30 4.37 -19.01
N VAL A 190 -8.32 4.64 -17.70
CA VAL A 190 -7.64 3.88 -16.64
C VAL A 190 -8.55 3.69 -15.43
N LEU A 191 -8.36 2.61 -14.67
CA LEU A 191 -9.01 2.42 -13.37
C LEU A 191 -8.26 3.21 -12.29
N SER A 192 -8.98 3.65 -11.26
CA SER A 192 -8.34 4.13 -10.02
C SER A 192 -7.55 3.00 -9.35
N PHE A 193 -6.45 3.36 -8.67
CA PHE A 193 -5.55 2.39 -8.04
C PHE A 193 -6.29 1.44 -7.07
N ASP A 194 -7.20 1.95 -6.25
CA ASP A 194 -7.97 1.15 -5.30
C ASP A 194 -8.89 0.11 -5.97
N LEU A 195 -9.58 0.47 -7.05
CA LEU A 195 -10.38 -0.47 -7.83
C LEU A 195 -9.49 -1.52 -8.52
N ALA A 196 -8.42 -1.10 -9.19
CA ALA A 196 -7.51 -2.03 -9.88
C ALA A 196 -6.83 -3.00 -8.90
N ILE A 197 -6.34 -2.50 -7.77
CA ILE A 197 -5.80 -3.31 -6.68
C ILE A 197 -6.88 -4.25 -6.13
N GLY A 198 -8.09 -3.77 -5.88
CA GLY A 198 -9.21 -4.59 -5.42
C GLY A 198 -9.53 -5.77 -6.36
N TYR A 199 -9.59 -5.52 -7.66
CA TYR A 199 -9.77 -6.61 -8.64
C TYR A 199 -8.61 -7.59 -8.65
N VAL A 200 -7.36 -7.12 -8.58
CA VAL A 200 -6.18 -8.01 -8.54
C VAL A 200 -6.13 -8.82 -7.24
N LEU A 201 -6.48 -8.24 -6.09
CA LEU A 201 -6.57 -8.96 -4.81
C LEU A 201 -7.57 -10.14 -4.85
N GLU A 202 -8.64 -10.03 -5.63
CA GLU A 202 -9.60 -11.13 -5.88
C GLU A 202 -9.09 -12.19 -6.86
N VAL A 203 -8.16 -11.83 -7.76
CA VAL A 203 -7.51 -12.76 -8.71
C VAL A 203 -6.41 -13.57 -8.03
N LEU A 204 -5.66 -12.99 -7.09
CA LEU A 204 -4.49 -13.66 -6.50
C LEU A 204 -4.76 -15.03 -5.85
N PRO A 205 -5.88 -15.30 -5.15
CA PRO A 205 -6.22 -16.64 -4.68
C PRO A 205 -6.37 -17.69 -5.80
N ALA A 206 -6.85 -17.29 -6.98
CA ALA A 206 -6.94 -18.18 -8.13
C ALA A 206 -5.56 -18.52 -8.71
N MET A 207 -4.64 -17.54 -8.72
CA MET A 207 -3.25 -17.75 -9.14
C MET A 207 -2.52 -18.67 -8.15
N ASP A 208 -2.67 -18.42 -6.86
CA ASP A 208 -2.08 -19.23 -5.77
C ASP A 208 -2.58 -20.69 -5.82
N TYR A 209 -3.88 -20.89 -6.09
CA TYR A 209 -4.46 -22.20 -6.35
C TYR A 209 -3.79 -22.92 -7.53
N LEU A 210 -3.65 -22.26 -8.69
CA LEU A 210 -2.98 -22.85 -9.86
C LEU A 210 -1.53 -23.23 -9.54
N HIS A 211 -0.79 -22.33 -8.90
CA HIS A 211 0.61 -22.55 -8.50
C HIS A 211 0.74 -23.74 -7.53
N SER A 212 -0.19 -23.90 -6.59
CA SER A 212 -0.26 -25.05 -5.68
C SER A 212 -0.53 -26.40 -6.36
N ARG A 213 -1.10 -26.38 -7.57
CA ARG A 213 -1.33 -27.56 -8.43
C ARG A 213 -0.18 -27.80 -9.42
N GLY A 214 0.89 -27.01 -9.37
CA GLY A 214 2.06 -27.16 -10.26
C GLY A 214 1.87 -26.58 -11.66
N VAL A 215 0.84 -25.77 -11.88
CA VAL A 215 0.52 -25.12 -13.16
C VAL A 215 0.54 -23.60 -13.05
N VAL A 216 0.69 -22.92 -14.18
CA VAL A 216 0.76 -21.46 -14.30
C VAL A 216 -0.14 -20.97 -15.43
N TYR A 217 -0.58 -19.73 -15.33
CA TYR A 217 -1.65 -19.18 -16.17
C TYR A 217 -1.14 -18.53 -17.48
N ASN A 218 0.08 -18.00 -17.49
CA ASN A 218 0.85 -17.45 -18.62
C ASN A 218 0.30 -16.22 -19.35
N ASP A 219 -1.03 -16.04 -19.47
CA ASP A 219 -1.63 -14.98 -20.29
C ASP A 219 -2.46 -13.96 -19.48
N LEU A 220 -2.05 -13.64 -18.26
CA LEU A 220 -2.79 -12.68 -17.43
C LEU A 220 -2.70 -11.26 -18.02
N LYS A 221 -3.86 -10.71 -18.33
CA LYS A 221 -4.07 -9.38 -18.90
C LYS A 221 -5.50 -8.90 -18.61
N PRO A 222 -5.80 -7.59 -18.71
CA PRO A 222 -7.13 -7.02 -18.43
C PRO A 222 -8.30 -7.65 -19.20
N ASP A 223 -8.06 -8.18 -20.40
CA ASP A 223 -9.08 -8.83 -21.24
C ASP A 223 -9.53 -10.20 -20.69
N ASN A 224 -8.65 -10.92 -19.99
CA ASN A 224 -8.92 -12.27 -19.49
C ASN A 224 -9.50 -12.28 -18.06
N ILE A 225 -9.77 -11.12 -17.48
CA ILE A 225 -10.38 -10.97 -16.15
C ILE A 225 -11.77 -10.38 -16.33
N ILE A 226 -12.83 -11.13 -16.00
CA ILE A 226 -14.21 -10.64 -16.03
C ILE A 226 -14.68 -10.32 -14.61
N ALA A 227 -15.32 -9.16 -14.45
CA ALA A 227 -16.10 -8.84 -13.27
C ALA A 227 -17.57 -9.22 -13.49
N THR A 228 -18.13 -10.08 -12.64
CA THR A 228 -19.54 -10.51 -12.65
C THR A 228 -20.34 -9.79 -11.55
N GLU A 229 -21.60 -10.18 -11.37
CA GLU A 229 -22.51 -9.66 -10.32
C GLU A 229 -21.83 -9.53 -8.93
N ASP A 230 -21.12 -10.58 -8.50
CA ASP A 230 -20.54 -10.67 -7.16
C ASP A 230 -19.12 -11.29 -7.08
N GLN A 231 -18.49 -11.61 -8.22
CA GLN A 231 -17.20 -12.32 -8.29
C GLN A 231 -16.30 -11.75 -9.38
N ILE A 232 -15.00 -12.01 -9.25
CA ILE A 232 -14.02 -11.82 -10.32
C ILE A 232 -13.59 -13.20 -10.82
N LYS A 233 -13.62 -13.41 -12.13
CA LYS A 233 -13.29 -14.69 -12.77
C LYS A 233 -12.23 -14.53 -13.85
N LEU A 234 -11.20 -15.39 -13.78
CA LEU A 234 -10.29 -15.62 -14.88
C LEU A 234 -10.99 -16.43 -15.97
N ILE A 235 -10.96 -15.92 -17.20
CA ILE A 235 -11.43 -16.62 -18.41
C ILE A 235 -10.23 -16.96 -19.30
N ASP A 236 -10.47 -17.81 -20.31
CA ASP A 236 -9.45 -18.31 -21.23
C ASP A 236 -8.29 -19.05 -20.54
N LEU A 237 -8.39 -20.39 -20.52
CA LEU A 237 -7.37 -21.27 -19.96
C LEU A 237 -6.42 -21.85 -21.02
N GLY A 238 -6.53 -21.44 -22.30
CA GLY A 238 -5.77 -22.00 -23.42
C GLY A 238 -4.28 -21.63 -23.47
N ALA A 239 -3.76 -21.02 -22.41
CA ALA A 239 -2.33 -20.80 -22.18
C ALA A 239 -1.83 -21.46 -20.89
N VAL A 240 -2.71 -22.12 -20.11
CA VAL A 240 -2.34 -22.78 -18.85
C VAL A 240 -1.42 -23.95 -19.14
N SER A 241 -0.30 -24.03 -18.44
CA SER A 241 0.66 -25.12 -18.61
C SER A 241 1.37 -25.47 -17.31
N GLY A 242 2.04 -26.63 -17.28
CA GLY A 242 2.88 -27.03 -16.14
C GLY A 242 4.08 -26.11 -15.95
N ILE A 243 4.51 -25.92 -14.71
CA ILE A 243 5.76 -25.21 -14.39
C ILE A 243 6.93 -25.91 -15.07
N GLY A 244 7.78 -25.14 -15.76
CA GLY A 244 8.92 -25.67 -16.52
C GLY A 244 8.55 -26.40 -17.81
N ALA A 245 7.31 -26.29 -18.31
CA ALA A 245 6.92 -26.82 -19.61
C ALA A 245 7.78 -26.25 -20.76
N TYR A 246 8.10 -27.11 -21.73
CA TYR A 246 8.88 -26.77 -22.92
C TYR A 246 8.00 -26.83 -24.18
N GLY A 247 8.36 -26.05 -25.21
CA GLY A 247 7.61 -25.97 -26.47
C GLY A 247 7.00 -24.60 -26.71
N TYR A 248 5.87 -24.54 -27.42
CA TYR A 248 5.16 -23.29 -27.71
C TYR A 248 4.35 -22.82 -26.50
N ILE A 249 4.96 -21.97 -25.65
CA ILE A 249 4.25 -21.34 -24.53
C ILE A 249 3.49 -20.10 -25.01
N TYR A 250 2.17 -20.18 -25.02
CA TYR A 250 1.29 -19.07 -25.38
C TYR A 250 1.34 -17.93 -24.34
N GLY A 251 1.17 -16.70 -24.82
CA GLY A 251 1.09 -15.50 -23.98
C GLY A 251 1.07 -14.22 -24.83
N THR A 252 0.49 -13.16 -24.28
CA THR A 252 0.35 -11.88 -25.00
C THR A 252 1.63 -11.05 -24.91
N LYS A 253 2.18 -10.66 -26.08
CA LYS A 253 3.33 -9.74 -26.17
C LYS A 253 3.04 -8.43 -25.40
N GLY A 254 4.03 -7.95 -24.66
CA GLY A 254 3.88 -6.78 -23.77
C GLY A 254 3.32 -7.11 -22.38
N TYR A 255 2.83 -8.33 -22.14
CA TYR A 255 2.45 -8.85 -20.82
C TYR A 255 3.32 -10.04 -20.39
N GLN A 256 3.59 -10.99 -21.29
CA GLN A 256 4.39 -12.19 -21.02
C GLN A 256 5.81 -11.82 -20.52
N ALA A 257 6.31 -12.60 -19.56
CA ALA A 257 7.64 -12.38 -18.99
C ALA A 257 8.76 -12.74 -19.98
N PRO A 258 9.86 -11.96 -20.03
CA PRO A 258 10.87 -12.09 -21.08
C PRO A 258 11.63 -13.42 -21.07
N GLU A 259 11.73 -14.08 -19.90
CA GLU A 259 12.47 -15.33 -19.75
C GLU A 259 11.70 -16.58 -20.19
N VAL A 260 10.38 -16.52 -20.38
CA VAL A 260 9.53 -17.70 -20.62
C VAL A 260 9.99 -18.52 -21.84
N SER A 261 10.47 -17.85 -22.88
CA SER A 261 11.03 -18.47 -24.09
C SER A 261 12.37 -19.19 -23.90
N THR A 262 13.01 -19.05 -22.74
CA THR A 262 14.36 -19.57 -22.44
C THR A 262 14.40 -20.49 -21.22
N HIS A 263 13.63 -20.16 -20.18
CA HIS A 263 13.60 -20.90 -18.91
C HIS A 263 12.29 -21.69 -18.71
N GLY A 264 11.33 -21.56 -19.64
CA GLY A 264 9.98 -22.08 -19.48
C GLY A 264 9.12 -21.20 -18.56
N PRO A 265 7.85 -21.56 -18.37
CA PRO A 265 6.90 -20.81 -17.57
C PRO A 265 7.03 -21.17 -16.08
N SER A 266 6.81 -20.19 -15.19
CA SER A 266 7.05 -20.30 -13.75
C SER A 266 6.11 -19.40 -12.92
N VAL A 267 6.07 -19.62 -11.61
CA VAL A 267 5.38 -18.70 -10.67
C VAL A 267 5.88 -17.26 -10.85
N ALA A 268 7.18 -17.07 -11.01
CA ALA A 268 7.79 -15.76 -11.22
C ALA A 268 7.37 -15.12 -12.57
N SER A 269 7.09 -15.89 -13.62
CA SER A 269 6.55 -15.33 -14.88
C SER A 269 5.09 -14.91 -14.76
N ASP A 270 4.28 -15.62 -13.96
CA ASP A 270 2.92 -15.18 -13.62
C ASP A 270 2.91 -13.93 -12.72
N ILE A 271 3.85 -13.80 -11.79
CA ILE A 271 4.04 -12.58 -10.99
C ILE A 271 4.36 -11.37 -11.90
N TYR A 272 5.12 -11.58 -12.98
CA TYR A 272 5.37 -10.56 -13.99
C TYR A 272 4.08 -10.19 -14.74
N THR A 273 3.28 -11.15 -15.20
CA THR A 273 2.01 -10.85 -15.90
C THR A 273 0.99 -10.15 -14.98
N ILE A 274 0.96 -10.47 -13.68
CA ILE A 274 0.21 -9.74 -12.65
C ILE A 274 0.68 -8.27 -12.58
N GLY A 275 2.00 -8.03 -12.48
CA GLY A 275 2.55 -6.67 -12.45
C GLY A 275 2.23 -5.87 -13.71
N ARG A 276 2.37 -6.48 -14.89
CA ARG A 276 2.02 -5.88 -16.19
C ARG A 276 0.52 -5.58 -16.31
N THR A 277 -0.33 -6.48 -15.82
CA THR A 277 -1.79 -6.30 -15.77
C THR A 277 -2.16 -5.12 -14.89
N LEU A 278 -1.62 -5.07 -13.66
CA LEU A 278 -1.91 -3.99 -12.72
C LEU A 278 -1.44 -2.63 -13.27
N ALA A 279 -0.27 -2.56 -13.91
CA ALA A 279 0.20 -1.37 -14.60
C ALA A 279 -0.71 -0.95 -15.77
N ALA A 280 -1.13 -1.89 -16.62
CA ALA A 280 -2.02 -1.62 -17.75
C ALA A 280 -3.46 -1.25 -17.33
N LEU A 281 -3.88 -1.61 -16.12
CA LEU A 281 -5.16 -1.18 -15.54
C LEU A 281 -5.12 0.27 -15.05
N THR A 282 -3.98 0.78 -14.58
CA THR A 282 -3.90 2.03 -13.82
C THR A 282 -3.08 3.15 -14.48
N LEU A 283 -2.17 2.81 -15.38
CA LEU A 283 -1.26 3.76 -16.03
C LEU A 283 -1.52 3.83 -17.55
N LYS A 284 -1.16 4.95 -18.17
CA LYS A 284 -1.18 5.08 -19.63
C LYS A 284 0.09 4.48 -20.22
N MET A 285 0.20 3.15 -20.14
CA MET A 285 1.38 2.40 -20.56
C MET A 285 1.76 2.72 -22.02
N PRO A 286 3.04 3.05 -22.30
CA PRO A 286 3.49 3.39 -23.65
C PRO A 286 3.36 2.20 -24.61
N VAL A 287 2.98 2.50 -25.85
CA VAL A 287 2.68 1.51 -26.89
C VAL A 287 3.59 1.75 -28.11
N GLU A 288 4.07 0.67 -28.72
CA GLU A 288 4.91 0.66 -29.92
C GLU A 288 4.46 -0.49 -30.82
N ASP A 289 4.19 -0.21 -32.09
CA ASP A 289 3.62 -1.16 -33.07
C ASP A 289 2.37 -1.93 -32.57
N GLY A 290 1.56 -1.27 -31.73
CA GLY A 290 0.35 -1.85 -31.12
C GLY A 290 0.60 -2.76 -29.91
N VAL A 291 1.84 -2.86 -29.42
CA VAL A 291 2.25 -3.68 -28.27
C VAL A 291 2.72 -2.78 -27.12
N LEU A 292 2.42 -3.14 -25.87
CA LEU A 292 2.94 -2.39 -24.71
C LEU A 292 4.47 -2.50 -24.64
N LYS A 293 5.17 -1.36 -24.52
CA LYS A 293 6.62 -1.35 -24.33
C LYS A 293 7.01 -2.09 -23.04
N PRO A 294 8.12 -2.86 -23.01
CA PRO A 294 8.62 -3.48 -21.78
C PRO A 294 8.97 -2.48 -20.68
N GLY A 295 8.89 -2.91 -19.42
CA GLY A 295 9.21 -2.06 -18.26
C GLY A 295 8.08 -1.11 -17.84
N ILE A 296 8.27 -0.45 -16.69
CA ILE A 296 7.32 0.49 -16.09
C ILE A 296 7.84 1.92 -16.35
N PRO A 297 6.99 2.90 -16.74
CA PRO A 297 7.42 4.28 -16.88
C PRO A 297 7.98 4.82 -15.56
N SER A 298 9.00 5.67 -15.62
CA SER A 298 9.54 6.29 -14.41
C SER A 298 8.59 7.37 -13.88
N PRO A 299 8.74 7.83 -12.62
CA PRO A 299 7.97 8.97 -12.12
C PRO A 299 8.30 10.31 -12.80
N ASN A 300 9.29 10.35 -13.70
CA ASN A 300 9.51 11.48 -14.60
C ASN A 300 8.61 11.40 -15.84
N ASP A 301 8.34 10.20 -16.34
CA ASP A 301 7.50 9.93 -17.53
C ASP A 301 6.01 9.84 -17.19
N GLU A 302 5.68 9.32 -16.00
CA GLU A 302 4.32 9.15 -15.46
C GLU A 302 4.25 9.80 -14.05
N PRO A 303 3.99 11.12 -13.97
CA PRO A 303 4.06 11.89 -12.73
C PRO A 303 3.13 11.40 -11.60
N LEU A 304 2.07 10.67 -11.92
CA LEU A 304 1.18 10.05 -10.91
C LEU A 304 1.96 9.12 -9.96
N LEU A 305 3.01 8.45 -10.45
CA LEU A 305 3.84 7.54 -9.66
C LEU A 305 4.71 8.25 -8.60
N ARG A 306 4.88 9.57 -8.69
CA ARG A 306 5.66 10.36 -7.72
C ARG A 306 5.05 10.29 -6.31
N ARG A 307 3.71 10.37 -6.25
CA ARG A 307 2.91 10.29 -5.02
C ARG A 307 2.83 8.86 -4.51
N HIS A 308 2.70 7.88 -5.41
CA HIS A 308 2.45 6.48 -5.07
C HIS A 308 3.73 5.62 -5.12
N LEU A 309 4.76 6.03 -4.36
CA LEU A 309 6.09 5.40 -4.30
C LEU A 309 6.03 3.87 -4.15
N SER A 310 5.20 3.36 -3.25
CA SER A 310 5.10 1.93 -2.95
C SER A 310 4.39 1.14 -4.04
N PHE A 311 3.43 1.76 -4.73
CA PHE A 311 2.81 1.17 -5.91
C PHE A 311 3.83 1.04 -7.05
N TYR A 312 4.61 2.10 -7.30
CA TYR A 312 5.70 2.08 -8.26
C TYR A 312 6.73 0.98 -7.92
N ARG A 313 7.17 0.88 -6.67
CA ARG A 313 8.11 -0.16 -6.22
C ARG A 313 7.53 -1.57 -6.32
N LEU A 314 6.24 -1.76 -6.04
CA LEU A 314 5.58 -3.05 -6.22
C LEU A 314 5.53 -3.46 -7.70
N LEU A 315 5.23 -2.53 -8.62
CA LEU A 315 5.30 -2.80 -10.06
C LEU A 315 6.73 -3.12 -10.53
N LEU A 316 7.74 -2.39 -10.04
CA LEU A 316 9.14 -2.69 -10.33
C LEU A 316 9.55 -4.08 -9.84
N ARG A 317 9.21 -4.46 -8.60
CA ARG A 317 9.53 -5.81 -8.08
C ARG A 317 8.78 -6.88 -8.87
N ALA A 318 7.48 -6.73 -9.09
CA ALA A 318 6.70 -7.72 -9.85
C ALA A 318 7.23 -7.91 -11.27
N THR A 319 7.71 -6.83 -11.91
CA THR A 319 8.22 -6.86 -13.30
C THR A 319 9.75 -6.87 -13.41
N ALA A 320 10.47 -7.29 -12.36
CA ALA A 320 11.93 -7.34 -12.36
C ALA A 320 12.46 -8.23 -13.51
N LYS A 321 13.56 -7.82 -14.15
CA LYS A 321 14.14 -8.56 -15.29
C LYS A 321 14.57 -9.98 -14.90
N ASN A 322 15.21 -10.10 -13.74
CA ASN A 322 15.57 -11.37 -13.13
C ASN A 322 14.35 -11.96 -12.37
N PRO A 323 13.92 -13.20 -12.65
CA PRO A 323 12.79 -13.84 -11.96
C PRO A 323 12.98 -13.92 -10.44
N GLU A 324 14.20 -14.19 -9.97
CA GLU A 324 14.53 -14.36 -8.55
C GLU A 324 14.38 -13.08 -7.71
N ASP A 325 14.31 -11.92 -8.36
CA ASP A 325 14.15 -10.62 -7.68
C ASP A 325 12.67 -10.21 -7.55
N ARG A 326 11.75 -11.02 -8.10
CA ARG A 326 10.29 -10.81 -8.04
C ARG A 326 9.72 -11.29 -6.70
N PHE A 327 8.39 -11.30 -6.57
CA PHE A 327 7.70 -11.98 -5.47
C PHE A 327 7.80 -13.50 -5.67
N SER A 328 8.07 -14.23 -4.60
CA SER A 328 8.20 -15.70 -4.59
C SER A 328 6.87 -16.42 -4.78
N SER A 329 5.75 -15.77 -4.44
CA SER A 329 4.40 -16.34 -4.50
C SER A 329 3.33 -15.25 -4.68
N ALA A 330 2.14 -15.67 -5.13
CA ALA A 330 0.96 -14.80 -5.18
C ALA A 330 0.55 -14.32 -3.78
N ALA A 331 0.71 -15.16 -2.75
CA ALA A 331 0.49 -14.79 -1.35
C ALA A 331 1.42 -13.68 -0.83
N GLU A 332 2.72 -13.72 -1.18
CA GLU A 332 3.67 -12.66 -0.82
C GLU A 332 3.29 -11.32 -1.49
N LEU A 333 2.99 -11.35 -2.80
CA LEU A 333 2.53 -10.17 -3.54
C LEU A 333 1.24 -9.62 -2.93
N ARG A 334 0.26 -10.47 -2.62
CA ARG A 334 -1.01 -10.09 -1.98
C ARG A 334 -0.79 -9.33 -0.68
N THR A 335 0.10 -9.84 0.17
CA THR A 335 0.47 -9.24 1.46
C THR A 335 0.99 -7.81 1.29
N GLN A 336 1.91 -7.61 0.35
CA GLN A 336 2.45 -6.28 0.07
C GLN A 336 1.44 -5.36 -0.62
N LEU A 337 0.55 -5.90 -1.44
CA LEU A 337 -0.50 -5.15 -2.13
C LEU A 337 -1.55 -4.57 -1.15
N PHE A 338 -1.85 -5.26 -0.04
CA PHE A 338 -2.61 -4.69 1.08
C PHE A 338 -1.90 -3.50 1.77
N GLY A 339 -0.57 -3.51 1.82
CA GLY A 339 0.21 -2.36 2.29
C GLY A 339 0.07 -1.16 1.36
N VAL A 340 0.31 -1.38 0.06
CA VAL A 340 0.19 -0.36 -0.98
C VAL A 340 -1.22 0.25 -1.05
N LEU A 341 -2.27 -0.56 -0.93
CA LEU A 341 -3.66 -0.09 -0.94
C LEU A 341 -3.96 0.90 0.20
N ARG A 342 -3.45 0.64 1.41
CA ARG A 342 -3.60 1.54 2.57
C ARG A 342 -2.95 2.89 2.31
N GLU A 343 -1.75 2.89 1.70
CA GLU A 343 -1.04 4.13 1.35
C GLU A 343 -1.77 4.91 0.25
N VAL A 344 -2.28 4.23 -0.79
CA VAL A 344 -3.08 4.85 -1.86
C VAL A 344 -4.30 5.58 -1.28
N LEU A 345 -5.07 4.92 -0.41
CA LEU A 345 -6.28 5.50 0.19
C LEU A 345 -5.97 6.62 1.20
N ALA A 346 -4.85 6.51 1.93
CA ALA A 346 -4.41 7.54 2.86
C ALA A 346 -3.95 8.83 2.14
N ILE A 347 -3.24 8.69 1.01
CA ILE A 347 -2.77 9.84 0.20
C ILE A 347 -3.92 10.50 -0.55
N ARG A 348 -4.83 9.72 -1.14
CA ARG A 348 -5.94 10.24 -1.95
C ARG A 348 -7.09 10.80 -1.10
N ASP A 349 -7.55 10.03 -0.11
CA ASP A 349 -8.80 10.30 0.63
C ASP A 349 -8.56 10.74 2.08
N GLY A 350 -7.33 10.65 2.60
CA GLY A 350 -7.06 10.74 4.04
C GLY A 350 -7.60 9.56 4.85
N ARG A 351 -8.06 8.48 4.18
CA ARG A 351 -8.68 7.30 4.82
C ARG A 351 -7.60 6.32 5.30
N GLN A 352 -7.66 5.96 6.57
CA GLN A 352 -6.65 5.15 7.26
C GLN A 352 -7.25 3.83 7.73
N PHE A 353 -6.46 2.75 7.66
CA PHE A 353 -6.90 1.39 7.94
C PHE A 353 -5.85 0.62 8.76
N PRO A 354 -6.28 -0.35 9.61
CA PRO A 354 -5.37 -1.12 10.45
C PRO A 354 -4.40 -2.00 9.63
N ALA A 355 -3.21 -2.21 10.16
CA ALA A 355 -2.11 -2.93 9.50
C ALA A 355 -2.19 -4.46 9.66
N GLN A 356 -3.34 -5.07 9.36
CA GLN A 356 -3.63 -6.48 9.69
C GLN A 356 -2.66 -7.49 9.05
N HIS A 357 -2.19 -7.22 7.83
CA HIS A 357 -1.27 -8.09 7.07
C HIS A 357 0.20 -7.66 7.12
N SER A 358 0.60 -6.79 8.06
CA SER A 358 2.01 -6.35 8.14
C SER A 358 2.93 -7.46 8.63
N LEU A 359 4.10 -7.59 8.00
CA LEU A 359 5.18 -8.48 8.44
C LEU A 359 5.99 -7.93 9.64
N PHE A 360 5.62 -6.75 10.14
CA PHE A 360 6.28 -6.06 11.24
C PHE A 360 5.31 -5.77 12.40
N SER A 361 5.86 -5.65 13.61
CA SER A 361 5.12 -5.15 14.76
C SER A 361 4.63 -3.70 14.55
N PRO A 362 3.66 -3.22 15.33
CA PRO A 362 3.49 -1.78 15.54
C PRO A 362 4.77 -1.10 16.05
N GLN A 363 4.84 0.22 15.97
CA GLN A 363 5.95 1.00 16.51
C GLN A 363 6.08 0.76 18.04
N ARG A 364 7.28 0.37 18.50
CA ARG A 364 7.50 -0.09 19.90
C ARG A 364 7.57 1.07 20.90
N SER A 365 8.25 2.14 20.51
CA SER A 365 8.40 3.37 21.29
C SER A 365 8.34 4.60 20.36
N THR A 366 8.89 5.74 20.75
CA THR A 366 9.03 6.89 19.83
C THR A 366 10.41 7.50 19.92
N PHE A 367 11.09 7.62 18.79
CA PHE A 367 12.26 8.47 18.62
C PHE A 367 11.85 9.87 18.15
N GLY A 368 12.70 10.88 18.38
CA GLY A 368 12.56 12.21 17.79
C GLY A 368 11.55 13.14 18.49
N THR A 369 10.81 12.65 19.49
CA THR A 369 9.63 13.36 20.03
C THR A 369 9.93 14.35 21.16
N LYS A 370 11.07 14.20 21.84
CA LYS A 370 11.40 14.94 23.06
C LYS A 370 12.37 16.11 22.83
N HIS A 371 13.21 16.01 21.81
CA HIS A 371 14.38 16.85 21.56
C HIS A 371 14.16 18.35 21.67
N MET A 372 13.22 18.91 20.90
CA MET A 372 12.95 20.36 20.90
C MET A 372 12.48 20.87 22.27
N VAL A 373 11.57 20.14 22.91
CA VAL A 373 11.04 20.49 24.23
C VAL A 373 12.11 20.34 25.31
N PHE A 374 12.93 19.30 25.24
CA PHE A 374 13.99 19.04 26.23
C PHE A 374 15.12 20.08 26.18
N ARG A 375 15.34 20.82 25.08
CA ARG A 375 16.22 22.00 25.11
C ARG A 375 15.82 23.01 26.20
N THR A 376 14.52 23.14 26.46
CA THR A 376 14.02 24.07 27.49
C THR A 376 14.31 23.60 28.91
N ASP A 377 14.60 22.30 29.11
CA ASP A 377 14.99 21.74 30.42
C ASP A 377 16.38 22.26 30.87
N LYS A 378 17.18 22.86 29.97
CA LYS A 378 18.37 23.65 30.32
C LYS A 378 18.06 24.80 31.29
N LEU A 379 16.84 25.36 31.25
CA LEU A 379 16.39 26.36 32.23
C LEU A 379 16.05 25.72 33.59
N ILE A 380 15.80 24.41 33.67
CA ILE A 380 15.62 23.67 34.93
C ILE A 380 16.98 23.36 35.57
N ASP A 381 17.92 22.76 34.83
CA ASP A 381 19.11 22.12 35.41
C ASP A 381 20.47 22.64 34.91
N GLY A 382 20.49 23.49 33.88
CA GLY A 382 21.70 24.04 33.28
C GLY A 382 22.38 23.13 32.27
N ILE A 383 21.86 21.92 32.02
CA ILE A 383 22.46 20.92 31.12
C ILE A 383 22.05 21.23 29.68
N ASP A 384 23.05 21.45 28.83
CA ASP A 384 22.84 21.68 27.40
C ASP A 384 22.44 20.39 26.68
N ARG A 385 21.47 20.48 25.77
CA ARG A 385 20.86 19.34 25.08
C ARG A 385 20.73 19.63 23.59
N GLN A 386 21.20 18.69 22.78
CA GLN A 386 21.11 18.76 21.32
C GLN A 386 19.72 18.33 20.82
N VAL A 387 19.37 18.69 19.59
CA VAL A 387 18.08 18.35 18.97
C VAL A 387 18.15 17.05 18.15
N ARG A 388 19.33 16.42 18.14
CA ARG A 388 19.69 15.33 17.25
C ARG A 388 19.10 14.01 17.73
N ILE A 389 18.64 13.20 16.77
CA ILE A 389 18.21 11.81 17.03
C ILE A 389 19.46 10.95 17.16
N THR A 390 19.35 9.78 17.80
CA THR A 390 20.48 8.86 17.95
C THR A 390 20.10 7.45 17.51
N SER A 391 21.09 6.68 17.04
CA SER A 391 20.93 5.32 16.54
C SER A 391 20.23 4.39 17.55
N PRO A 392 20.58 4.38 18.86
CA PRO A 392 19.86 3.59 19.86
C PRO A 392 18.42 4.06 20.07
N GLU A 393 18.15 5.37 20.02
CA GLU A 393 16.78 5.91 20.14
C GLU A 393 15.91 5.43 18.98
N VAL A 394 16.41 5.55 17.74
CA VAL A 394 15.74 5.07 16.52
C VAL A 394 15.47 3.57 16.61
N VAL A 395 16.50 2.75 16.87
CA VAL A 395 16.37 1.29 16.93
C VAL A 395 15.40 0.82 18.01
N SER A 396 15.40 1.46 19.20
CA SER A 396 14.44 1.16 20.27
C SER A 396 12.98 1.40 19.88
N ALA A 397 12.75 2.30 18.93
CA ALA A 397 11.43 2.73 18.48
C ALA A 397 10.98 2.02 17.21
N LEU A 398 11.90 1.60 16.34
CA LEU A 398 11.57 0.88 15.11
C LEU A 398 10.75 -0.39 15.39
N PRO A 399 9.82 -0.75 14.48
CA PRO A 399 9.19 -2.06 14.43
C PRO A 399 10.19 -3.21 14.43
N VAL A 400 9.76 -4.39 14.87
CA VAL A 400 10.52 -5.65 14.71
C VAL A 400 9.81 -6.58 13.73
N PRO A 401 10.54 -7.42 12.98
CA PRO A 401 9.96 -8.51 12.22
C PRO A 401 9.06 -9.38 13.10
N LEU A 402 7.90 -9.80 12.56
CA LEU A 402 7.07 -10.82 13.19
C LEU A 402 7.62 -12.22 12.87
N ILE A 403 7.52 -13.13 13.83
CA ILE A 403 7.95 -14.52 13.68
C ILE A 403 7.02 -15.23 12.70
N ASP A 404 7.58 -15.88 11.68
CA ASP A 404 6.84 -16.79 10.82
C ASP A 404 6.34 -18.00 11.63
N ARG A 405 5.01 -18.15 11.74
CA ARG A 405 4.37 -19.23 12.52
C ARG A 405 4.52 -20.61 11.87
N THR A 406 4.98 -20.69 10.63
CA THR A 406 5.23 -21.94 9.91
C THR A 406 6.65 -22.46 10.08
N ASP A 407 7.58 -21.63 10.59
CA ASP A 407 8.97 -22.05 10.88
C ASP A 407 9.01 -23.08 12.03
N PRO A 408 9.83 -24.15 11.93
CA PRO A 408 9.97 -25.15 12.99
C PRO A 408 10.29 -24.56 14.38
N GLY A 409 11.09 -23.50 14.45
CA GLY A 409 11.50 -22.82 15.67
C GLY A 409 10.48 -21.86 16.27
N ALA A 410 9.37 -21.55 15.57
CA ALA A 410 8.42 -20.51 15.96
C ALA A 410 7.80 -20.75 17.34
N ARG A 411 7.55 -22.02 17.71
CA ARG A 411 6.99 -22.39 19.02
C ARG A 411 7.96 -22.10 20.17
N MET A 412 9.24 -22.39 19.97
CA MET A 412 10.30 -22.15 20.95
C MET A 412 10.44 -20.65 21.23
N LEU A 413 10.59 -19.84 20.18
CA LEU A 413 10.71 -18.38 20.28
C LEU A 413 9.48 -17.72 20.93
N SER A 414 8.29 -18.27 20.67
CA SER A 414 7.05 -17.83 21.33
C SER A 414 7.08 -18.13 22.84
N GLY A 415 7.63 -19.27 23.25
CA GLY A 415 7.79 -19.64 24.66
C GLY A 415 8.84 -18.79 25.40
N SER A 416 9.96 -18.48 24.75
CA SER A 416 11.05 -17.67 25.34
C SER A 416 10.76 -16.17 25.44
N SER A 417 9.59 -15.69 25.01
CA SER A 417 9.24 -14.26 24.99
C SER A 417 9.16 -13.56 26.37
N TYR A 418 9.27 -14.33 27.46
CA TYR A 418 9.32 -13.83 28.85
C TYR A 418 10.64 -14.13 29.56
N ALA A 419 11.60 -14.80 28.91
CA ALA A 419 12.90 -15.12 29.48
C ALA A 419 13.86 -13.93 29.38
N GLU A 420 14.91 -13.92 30.20
CA GLU A 420 15.99 -12.93 30.06
C GLU A 420 16.75 -13.13 28.74
N ALA A 421 17.32 -12.05 28.20
CA ALA A 421 17.96 -12.08 26.88
C ALA A 421 19.18 -13.04 26.83
N SER A 422 19.89 -13.19 27.95
CA SER A 422 21.00 -14.14 28.11
C SER A 422 20.56 -15.60 28.12
N GLU A 423 19.50 -15.92 28.87
CA GLU A 423 18.88 -17.26 28.90
C GLU A 423 18.32 -17.63 27.52
N THR A 424 17.68 -16.66 26.86
CA THR A 424 17.17 -16.83 25.48
C THR A 424 18.30 -17.14 24.50
N LEU A 425 19.43 -16.42 24.58
CA LEU A 425 20.59 -16.64 23.72
C LEU A 425 21.17 -18.06 23.88
N GLU A 426 21.33 -18.53 25.12
CA GLU A 426 21.89 -19.85 25.39
C GLU A 426 20.97 -20.97 24.89
N ASN A 427 19.67 -20.88 25.21
CA ASN A 427 18.66 -21.83 24.74
C ASN A 427 18.66 -21.92 23.20
N LEU A 428 18.73 -20.78 22.50
CA LEU A 428 18.76 -20.74 21.03
C LEU A 428 20.05 -21.32 20.44
N ARG A 429 21.20 -21.13 21.09
CA ARG A 429 22.46 -21.78 20.69
C ARG A 429 22.37 -23.30 20.80
N THR A 430 21.85 -23.82 21.91
CA THR A 430 21.60 -25.27 22.07
C THR A 430 20.64 -25.80 21.01
N ALA A 431 19.55 -25.07 20.70
CA ALA A 431 18.59 -25.48 19.68
C ALA A 431 19.18 -25.55 18.26
N MET A 432 20.26 -24.81 17.96
CA MET A 432 20.92 -24.91 16.65
C MET A 432 21.70 -26.21 16.43
N GLU A 433 22.01 -26.95 17.50
CA GLU A 433 22.67 -28.26 17.41
C GLU A 433 21.66 -29.41 17.18
N ASP A 434 20.36 -29.14 17.29
CA ASP A 434 19.29 -30.11 17.12
C ASP A 434 18.82 -30.18 15.66
N GLU A 435 18.81 -31.40 15.11
CA GLU A 435 18.37 -31.68 13.74
C GLU A 435 16.94 -31.20 13.46
N GLN A 436 16.05 -31.13 14.48
CA GLN A 436 14.68 -30.64 14.32
C GLN A 436 14.61 -29.16 13.87
N TYR A 437 15.64 -28.36 14.17
CA TYR A 437 15.71 -26.93 13.84
C TYR A 437 16.69 -26.62 12.70
N ARG A 438 17.32 -27.62 12.08
CA ARG A 438 18.30 -27.47 10.99
C ARG A 438 17.84 -26.55 9.84
N HIS A 439 16.55 -26.64 9.49
CA HIS A 439 15.91 -25.85 8.44
C HIS A 439 15.23 -24.56 8.94
N SER A 440 15.34 -24.24 10.24
CA SER A 440 14.80 -22.99 10.79
C SER A 440 15.60 -21.77 10.29
N ILE A 441 14.83 -20.75 9.89
CA ILE A 441 15.29 -19.39 9.63
C ILE A 441 15.15 -18.55 10.90
N GLU A 442 14.08 -18.76 11.66
CA GLU A 442 13.76 -17.95 12.85
C GLU A 442 14.75 -18.16 14.01
N ILE A 443 15.24 -19.38 14.28
CA ILE A 443 16.21 -19.64 15.38
C ILE A 443 17.52 -18.85 15.21
N PRO A 444 18.24 -18.92 14.06
CA PRO A 444 19.45 -18.12 13.86
C PRO A 444 19.23 -16.60 13.92
N LEU A 445 18.04 -16.11 13.55
CA LEU A 445 17.67 -14.69 13.65
C LEU A 445 17.29 -14.31 15.09
N GLY A 446 16.72 -15.24 15.86
CA GLY A 446 16.53 -15.11 17.30
C GLY A 446 17.86 -14.89 18.04
N VAL A 447 18.92 -15.60 17.64
CA VAL A 447 20.29 -15.39 18.16
C VAL A 447 20.76 -13.96 17.88
N VAL A 448 20.59 -13.45 16.66
CA VAL A 448 20.90 -12.04 16.30
C VAL A 448 20.15 -11.07 17.20
N ARG A 449 18.85 -11.29 17.38
CA ARG A 449 18.00 -10.44 18.21
C ARG A 449 18.45 -10.44 19.68
N ALA A 450 18.72 -11.60 20.27
CA ALA A 450 19.20 -11.71 21.64
C ALA A 450 20.56 -11.02 21.84
N LEU A 451 21.50 -11.16 20.89
CA LEU A 451 22.77 -10.43 20.90
C LEU A 451 22.57 -8.92 20.86
N LEU A 452 21.63 -8.42 20.06
CA LEU A 452 21.32 -6.99 19.96
C LEU A 452 20.63 -6.45 21.22
N ASP A 453 19.69 -7.20 21.80
CA ASP A 453 19.02 -6.85 23.06
C ASP A 453 20.02 -6.84 24.25
N LEU A 454 21.11 -7.61 24.17
CA LEU A 454 22.26 -7.58 25.11
C LEU A 454 23.31 -6.49 24.80
N GLY A 455 23.21 -5.79 23.66
CA GLY A 455 24.17 -4.77 23.22
C GLY A 455 25.44 -5.31 22.55
N PHE A 456 25.52 -6.60 22.24
CA PHE A 456 26.65 -7.25 21.55
C PHE A 456 26.58 -7.05 20.02
N THR A 457 26.46 -5.79 19.57
CA THR A 457 26.24 -5.42 18.17
C THR A 457 27.31 -5.96 17.20
N THR A 458 28.58 -5.96 17.61
CA THR A 458 29.69 -6.48 16.78
C THR A 458 29.59 -7.99 16.57
N GLU A 459 29.17 -8.74 17.60
CA GLU A 459 28.94 -10.19 17.52
C GLU A 459 27.72 -10.49 16.64
N ALA A 460 26.63 -9.73 16.81
CA ALA A 460 25.44 -9.83 15.97
C ALA A 460 25.76 -9.60 14.49
N ARG A 461 26.61 -8.63 14.16
CA ARG A 461 27.09 -8.40 12.77
C ARG A 461 27.95 -9.55 12.26
N ALA A 462 28.90 -10.03 13.07
CA ALA A 462 29.76 -11.17 12.68
C ALA A 462 28.93 -12.43 12.40
N TRP A 463 27.90 -12.67 13.21
CA TRP A 463 26.94 -13.76 13.03
C TRP A 463 26.05 -13.60 11.78
N LEU A 464 25.60 -12.38 11.47
CA LEU A 464 24.86 -12.13 10.23
C LEU A 464 25.71 -12.43 8.97
N GLU A 465 27.02 -12.17 9.01
CA GLU A 465 27.91 -12.53 7.90
C GLU A 465 28.07 -14.06 7.74
N THR A 466 28.06 -14.87 8.81
CA THR A 466 28.06 -16.34 8.66
C THR A 466 26.76 -16.88 8.08
N LEU A 467 25.63 -16.22 8.31
CA LEU A 467 24.33 -16.58 7.73
C LEU A 467 24.15 -16.16 6.26
N LYS A 468 25.04 -15.32 5.73
CA LYS A 468 24.88 -14.61 4.44
C LYS A 468 24.74 -15.52 3.23
N GLU A 469 25.50 -16.62 3.16
CA GLU A 469 25.41 -17.57 2.05
C GLU A 469 24.04 -18.27 2.00
N ARG A 470 23.47 -18.58 3.17
CA ARG A 470 22.18 -19.28 3.31
C ARG A 470 20.97 -18.34 3.24
N MET A 471 21.13 -17.10 3.72
CA MET A 471 20.01 -16.22 4.08
C MET A 471 20.17 -14.78 3.57
N GLY A 472 21.22 -14.46 2.82
CA GLY A 472 21.49 -13.08 2.39
C GLY A 472 20.43 -12.45 1.48
N ARG A 473 19.55 -13.24 0.86
CA ARG A 473 18.37 -12.76 0.11
C ARG A 473 17.11 -12.57 0.98
N ASP A 474 17.09 -13.06 2.22
CA ASP A 474 15.96 -12.91 3.13
C ASP A 474 15.89 -11.48 3.68
N TRP A 475 14.70 -10.89 3.65
CA TRP A 475 14.50 -9.50 4.08
C TRP A 475 14.74 -9.31 5.59
N ARG A 476 14.60 -10.35 6.43
CA ARG A 476 14.90 -10.29 7.86
C ARG A 476 16.40 -10.22 8.09
N HIS A 477 17.20 -10.98 7.34
CA HIS A 477 18.67 -10.86 7.34
C HIS A 477 19.10 -9.44 6.96
N GLN A 478 18.53 -8.90 5.88
CA GLN A 478 18.76 -7.52 5.44
C GLN A 478 18.33 -6.50 6.53
N TRP A 479 17.16 -6.69 7.16
CA TRP A 479 16.66 -5.83 8.24
C TRP A 479 17.61 -5.80 9.45
N PHE A 480 17.99 -6.96 9.98
CA PHE A 480 18.90 -7.01 11.12
C PHE A 480 20.30 -6.51 10.77
N SER A 481 20.77 -6.73 9.53
CA SER A 481 22.02 -6.12 9.04
C SER A 481 21.91 -4.59 9.06
N GLY A 482 20.81 -4.02 8.58
CA GLY A 482 20.54 -2.58 8.69
C GLY A 482 20.52 -2.06 10.12
N ILE A 483 19.90 -2.79 11.06
CA ILE A 483 19.91 -2.46 12.50
C ILE A 483 21.32 -2.51 13.10
N THR A 484 22.14 -3.52 12.75
CA THR A 484 23.50 -3.63 13.30
C THR A 484 24.43 -2.54 12.78
N HIS A 485 24.37 -2.21 11.48
CA HIS A 485 25.14 -1.09 10.93
C HIS A 485 24.66 0.26 11.47
N LEU A 486 23.35 0.45 11.68
CA LEU A 486 22.80 1.64 12.32
C LEU A 486 23.33 1.81 13.76
N LEU A 487 23.35 0.74 14.57
CA LEU A 487 23.92 0.78 15.94
C LEU A 487 25.45 0.93 15.99
N LEU A 488 26.15 0.75 14.87
CA LEU A 488 27.58 1.01 14.70
C LEU A 488 27.87 2.37 14.03
N ASP A 489 26.83 3.21 13.86
CA ASP A 489 26.83 4.51 13.18
C ASP A 489 27.35 4.46 11.72
N ASP A 490 27.31 3.27 11.08
CA ASP A 490 27.56 3.08 9.65
C ASP A 490 26.26 3.28 8.86
N TYR A 491 25.82 4.54 8.81
CA TYR A 491 24.56 4.93 8.20
C TYR A 491 24.48 4.62 6.71
N VAL A 492 25.61 4.66 5.98
CA VAL A 492 25.64 4.38 4.54
C VAL A 492 25.37 2.90 4.26
N ALA A 493 25.95 1.97 5.05
CA ALA A 493 25.57 0.56 4.94
C ALA A 493 24.13 0.32 5.41
N ALA A 494 23.71 0.94 6.52
CA ALA A 494 22.34 0.83 7.02
C ALA A 494 21.30 1.27 5.98
N GLN A 495 21.55 2.37 5.27
CA GLN A 495 20.70 2.86 4.17
C GLN A 495 20.56 1.80 3.08
N ARG A 496 21.65 1.18 2.61
CA ARG A 496 21.61 0.11 1.61
C ARG A 496 20.77 -1.08 2.08
N PHE A 497 20.98 -1.53 3.32
CA PHE A 497 20.25 -2.67 3.89
C PHE A 497 18.74 -2.39 4.02
N PHE A 498 18.34 -1.25 4.60
CA PHE A 498 16.91 -0.90 4.68
C PHE A 498 16.30 -0.60 3.29
N TYR A 499 17.11 -0.15 2.32
CA TYR A 499 16.67 0.00 0.93
C TYR A 499 16.39 -1.35 0.25
N THR A 500 17.23 -2.36 0.49
CA THR A 500 16.93 -3.74 0.08
C THR A 500 15.61 -4.21 0.70
N VAL A 501 15.40 -3.98 2.00
CA VAL A 501 14.12 -4.33 2.65
C VAL A 501 12.93 -3.57 2.05
N LEU A 502 13.04 -2.26 1.74
CA LEU A 502 11.97 -1.52 1.05
C LEU A 502 11.71 -2.04 -0.37
N THR A 503 12.74 -2.53 -1.05
CA THR A 503 12.65 -3.08 -2.41
C THR A 503 11.95 -4.43 -2.40
N ILE A 504 12.22 -5.28 -1.41
CA ILE A 504 11.51 -6.55 -1.19
C ILE A 504 10.08 -6.26 -0.69
N LEU A 505 9.92 -5.40 0.32
CA LEU A 505 8.67 -5.15 1.02
C LEU A 505 8.13 -3.72 0.80
N PRO A 506 7.69 -3.38 -0.43
CA PRO A 506 7.27 -2.02 -0.77
C PRO A 506 6.01 -1.58 -0.02
N GLY A 507 5.15 -2.51 0.41
CA GLY A 507 3.94 -2.21 1.18
C GLY A 507 4.16 -1.95 2.68
N GLU A 508 5.37 -2.19 3.20
CA GLU A 508 5.64 -2.04 4.63
C GLU A 508 6.06 -0.62 5.03
N ALA A 509 5.56 -0.16 6.18
CA ALA A 509 5.93 1.15 6.74
C ALA A 509 7.27 1.13 7.50
N ALA A 510 7.69 -0.04 8.02
CA ALA A 510 8.91 -0.20 8.80
C ALA A 510 10.20 0.20 8.04
N PRO A 511 10.48 -0.29 6.81
CA PRO A 511 11.68 0.11 6.07
C PRO A 511 11.64 1.58 5.64
N LYS A 512 10.45 2.15 5.39
CA LYS A 512 10.28 3.58 5.11
C LYS A 512 10.66 4.45 6.30
N LEU A 513 10.20 4.07 7.51
CA LEU A 513 10.52 4.78 8.75
C LEU A 513 12.02 4.66 9.10
N ALA A 514 12.63 3.49 8.87
CA ALA A 514 14.05 3.27 9.07
C ALA A 514 14.90 4.12 8.11
N LEU A 515 14.61 4.10 6.81
CA LEU A 515 15.28 4.94 5.81
C LEU A 515 15.14 6.43 6.13
N ALA A 516 13.93 6.92 6.43
CA ALA A 516 13.71 8.33 6.77
C ALA A 516 14.57 8.82 7.96
N ALA A 517 14.80 7.94 8.95
CA ALA A 517 15.65 8.20 10.10
C ALA A 517 17.14 8.09 9.78
N VAL A 518 17.55 7.15 8.93
CA VAL A 518 18.94 7.03 8.44
C VAL A 518 19.32 8.23 7.58
N ASP A 519 18.45 8.69 6.68
CA ASP A 519 18.67 9.89 5.87
C ASP A 519 18.78 11.15 6.76
N GLU A 520 17.97 11.22 7.84
CA GLU A 520 18.09 12.28 8.85
C GLU A 520 19.40 12.21 9.65
N LEU A 521 19.91 11.01 9.95
CA LEU A 521 21.20 10.80 10.63
C LEU A 521 22.38 11.16 9.72
N LEU A 522 22.34 10.81 8.43
CA LEU A 522 23.32 11.23 7.43
C LEU A 522 23.37 12.76 7.32
N LEU A 523 22.22 13.44 7.26
CA LEU A 523 22.13 14.90 7.29
C LEU A 523 22.74 15.51 8.58
N GLN A 524 22.57 14.86 9.74
CA GLN A 524 23.16 15.28 11.02
C GLN A 524 24.67 15.05 11.07
N GLN A 525 25.16 13.95 10.51
CA GLN A 525 26.59 13.65 10.36
C GLN A 525 27.28 14.67 9.44
N HIS A 526 26.66 15.02 8.32
CA HIS A 526 27.19 15.98 7.35
C HIS A 526 26.95 17.45 7.75
N GLY A 527 26.26 17.71 8.87
CA GLY A 527 26.03 19.06 9.40
C GLY A 527 24.97 19.87 8.66
N TYR A 528 24.16 19.23 7.82
CA TYR A 528 23.06 19.86 7.07
C TYR A 528 21.72 19.82 7.82
N ASP A 529 21.67 19.38 9.08
CA ASP A 529 20.42 19.14 9.80
C ASP A 529 19.51 20.39 9.91
N ASN A 530 20.08 21.60 9.93
CA ASN A 530 19.36 22.87 9.99
C ASN A 530 19.53 23.74 8.72
N THR A 531 20.06 23.17 7.63
CA THR A 531 20.28 23.87 6.36
C THR A 531 19.09 23.65 5.43
N THR A 532 18.58 24.73 4.83
CA THR A 532 17.59 24.67 3.74
C THR A 532 18.27 24.18 2.46
N LEU A 533 17.75 23.09 1.88
CA LEU A 533 18.32 22.40 0.72
C LEU A 533 17.36 22.29 -0.46
N LEU A 534 16.06 22.48 -0.24
CA LEU A 534 15.01 22.31 -1.24
C LEU A 534 14.28 23.63 -1.51
N THR A 535 13.68 23.73 -2.70
CA THR A 535 12.80 24.86 -2.99
C THR A 535 11.49 24.73 -2.18
N PRO A 536 10.88 25.86 -1.73
CA PRO A 536 9.62 25.81 -0.98
C PRO A 536 8.51 25.02 -1.69
N THR A 537 8.47 25.07 -3.02
CA THR A 537 7.51 24.34 -3.86
C THR A 537 7.69 22.83 -3.75
N ILE A 538 8.92 22.33 -3.90
CA ILE A 538 9.23 20.89 -3.75
C ILE A 538 8.92 20.44 -2.32
N THR A 539 9.38 21.20 -1.32
CA THR A 539 9.17 20.87 0.10
C THR A 539 7.68 20.78 0.45
N SER A 540 6.87 21.76 0.02
CA SER A 540 5.43 21.76 0.28
C SER A 540 4.76 20.54 -0.36
N ALA A 541 4.96 20.34 -1.67
CA ALA A 541 4.30 19.26 -2.41
C ALA A 541 4.73 17.86 -1.93
N THR A 542 6.01 17.69 -1.58
CA THR A 542 6.53 16.41 -1.05
C THR A 542 5.97 16.11 0.34
N ALA A 543 5.72 17.13 1.17
CA ALA A 543 5.20 16.96 2.52
C ALA A 543 3.67 16.79 2.58
N THR A 544 2.93 17.34 1.60
CA THR A 544 1.48 17.14 1.46
C THR A 544 1.14 15.83 0.75
N LEU A 545 2.00 15.35 -0.15
CA LEU A 545 1.74 14.26 -1.10
C LEU A 545 0.50 14.51 -1.98
N GLY A 546 0.15 15.79 -2.16
CA GLY A 546 -1.04 16.24 -2.88
C GLY A 546 -0.90 16.22 -4.40
N ASP A 547 -1.95 16.65 -5.09
CA ASP A 547 -1.97 16.78 -6.56
C ASP A 547 -0.94 17.80 -7.07
N ASP A 548 -0.48 18.71 -6.21
CA ASP A 548 0.60 19.64 -6.49
C ASP A 548 1.93 18.91 -6.78
N PHE A 549 2.17 17.75 -6.17
CA PHE A 549 3.40 16.96 -6.37
C PHE A 549 3.45 16.27 -7.74
N GLU A 550 2.30 15.82 -8.23
CA GLU A 550 2.13 15.30 -9.58
C GLU A 550 2.31 16.40 -10.64
N LYS A 551 1.79 17.61 -10.36
CA LYS A 551 1.79 18.75 -11.28
C LYS A 551 3.11 19.51 -11.38
N LEU A 552 4.14 19.17 -10.58
CA LEU A 552 5.47 19.77 -10.73
C LEU A 552 6.05 19.43 -12.11
N GLU A 553 6.65 20.41 -12.78
CA GLU A 553 7.42 20.12 -13.99
C GLU A 553 8.64 19.25 -13.64
N THR A 554 9.04 18.35 -14.55
CA THR A 554 10.22 17.50 -14.35
C THR A 554 11.51 18.34 -14.20
N SER A 555 11.53 19.54 -14.79
CA SER A 555 12.56 20.57 -14.62
C SER A 555 12.80 20.98 -13.16
N ALA A 556 11.78 20.92 -12.30
CA ALA A 556 11.93 21.19 -10.87
C ALA A 556 12.85 20.19 -10.16
N PHE A 557 13.07 19.00 -10.75
CA PHE A 557 13.93 17.95 -10.22
C PHE A 557 15.30 17.87 -10.91
N GLU A 558 15.60 18.69 -11.93
CA GLU A 558 16.87 18.59 -12.69
C GLU A 558 18.13 18.91 -11.85
N GLY A 559 17.97 19.51 -10.66
CA GLY A 559 19.04 19.71 -9.68
C GLY A 559 19.10 18.65 -8.56
N LEU A 560 18.15 17.73 -8.51
CA LEU A 560 18.17 16.56 -7.63
C LEU A 560 18.66 15.36 -8.47
N GLY A 561 19.60 14.56 -7.96
CA GLY A 561 20.26 13.49 -8.73
C GLY A 561 19.35 12.31 -9.10
N ASP A 562 19.74 11.08 -8.79
CA ASP A 562 18.81 9.94 -8.90
C ASP A 562 17.75 10.01 -7.78
N THR A 563 16.73 10.85 -8.04
CA THR A 563 15.63 11.21 -7.15
C THR A 563 14.72 10.00 -6.82
N TRP A 564 14.80 8.93 -7.60
CA TRP A 564 13.92 7.76 -7.49
C TRP A 564 14.64 6.52 -6.92
N SER A 565 15.97 6.44 -7.02
CA SER A 565 16.82 5.66 -6.11
C SER A 565 16.81 6.24 -4.69
N HIS A 566 17.28 5.47 -3.70
CA HIS A 566 17.55 5.97 -2.33
C HIS A 566 18.97 5.65 -1.85
N ILE A 567 19.81 4.97 -2.63
CA ILE A 567 21.22 4.79 -2.25
C ILE A 567 21.95 6.06 -2.70
N VAL A 568 21.93 7.07 -1.83
CA VAL A 568 22.37 8.45 -2.13
C VAL A 568 23.07 9.06 -0.91
N ASP A 569 24.08 9.87 -1.20
CA ASP A 569 24.84 10.63 -0.19
C ASP A 569 24.64 12.16 -0.34
N ASP A 570 23.98 12.58 -1.42
CA ASP A 570 23.67 13.99 -1.69
C ASP A 570 22.69 14.55 -0.64
N PRO A 571 23.03 15.65 0.06
CA PRO A 571 22.17 16.21 1.10
C PRO A 571 20.77 16.62 0.63
N ALA A 572 20.63 17.16 -0.60
CA ALA A 572 19.33 17.60 -1.08
C ALA A 572 18.42 16.40 -1.41
N VAL A 573 18.98 15.34 -2.01
CA VAL A 573 18.22 14.10 -2.23
C VAL A 573 17.90 13.42 -0.90
N LEU A 574 18.84 13.34 0.06
CA LEU A 574 18.58 12.82 1.41
C LEU A 574 17.43 13.58 2.12
N ARG A 575 17.42 14.91 2.05
CA ARG A 575 16.33 15.75 2.59
C ARG A 575 15.00 15.42 1.93
N PHE A 576 14.98 15.30 0.61
CA PHE A 576 13.79 14.95 -0.17
C PHE A 576 13.25 13.56 0.19
N GLN A 577 14.12 12.54 0.30
CA GLN A 577 13.71 11.19 0.72
C GLN A 577 13.17 11.18 2.15
N SER A 578 13.88 11.79 3.10
CA SER A 578 13.44 11.85 4.51
C SER A 578 12.07 12.53 4.65
N LEU A 579 11.86 13.68 3.98
CA LEU A 579 10.54 14.35 3.91
C LEU A 579 9.45 13.42 3.36
N ARG A 580 9.68 12.83 2.19
CA ARG A 580 8.70 11.98 1.49
C ARG A 580 8.32 10.75 2.32
N LEU A 581 9.31 10.05 2.87
CA LEU A 581 9.11 8.83 3.63
C LEU A 581 8.42 9.09 4.98
N TYR A 582 8.81 10.15 5.70
CA TYR A 582 8.08 10.55 6.91
C TYR A 582 6.64 10.98 6.61
N ALA A 583 6.41 11.76 5.53
CA ALA A 583 5.06 12.16 5.11
C ALA A 583 4.19 10.93 4.77
N LEU A 584 4.74 9.97 4.01
CA LEU A 584 4.03 8.76 3.59
C LEU A 584 3.64 7.87 4.78
N VAL A 585 4.59 7.64 5.70
CA VAL A 585 4.32 6.86 6.93
C VAL A 585 3.31 7.59 7.84
N TRP A 586 3.41 8.92 7.96
CA TRP A 586 2.48 9.72 8.77
C TRP A 586 1.06 9.74 8.20
N ALA A 587 0.90 9.96 6.89
CA ALA A 587 -0.40 9.94 6.22
C ALA A 587 -1.10 8.59 6.39
N THR A 588 -0.35 7.50 6.25
CA THR A 588 -0.89 6.13 6.26
C THR A 588 -1.24 5.61 7.66
N ASN A 589 -0.45 5.94 8.69
CA ASN A 589 -0.70 5.49 10.05
C ASN A 589 -0.37 6.58 11.09
N PRO A 590 -1.38 7.24 11.69
CA PRO A 590 -1.18 8.32 12.65
C PRO A 590 -0.78 7.82 14.05
N THR A 591 -0.62 6.50 14.24
CA THR A 591 -0.05 5.94 15.48
C THR A 591 1.49 5.96 15.46
N THR A 592 2.11 6.09 14.29
CA THR A 592 3.57 6.16 14.11
C THR A 592 4.09 7.56 14.43
N VAL A 593 3.98 7.97 15.69
CA VAL A 593 4.22 9.37 16.10
C VAL A 593 5.61 9.90 15.72
N SER A 594 6.63 9.04 15.63
CA SER A 594 7.96 9.48 15.19
C SER A 594 7.99 10.05 13.77
N SER A 595 7.11 9.63 12.85
CA SER A 595 7.09 10.19 11.49
C SER A 595 6.50 11.60 11.47
N ALA A 596 5.51 11.92 12.31
CA ALA A 596 5.00 13.30 12.45
C ALA A 596 6.09 14.26 12.95
N PHE A 597 6.84 13.84 13.97
CA PHE A 597 7.92 14.64 14.52
C PHE A 597 9.13 14.70 13.58
N GLY A 598 9.44 13.62 12.86
CA GLY A 598 10.44 13.59 11.80
C GLY A 598 10.12 14.59 10.70
N LEU A 599 8.93 14.46 10.10
CA LEU A 599 8.40 15.40 9.09
C LEU A 599 8.48 16.85 9.58
N ALA A 600 8.07 17.13 10.82
CA ALA A 600 8.15 18.46 11.39
C ALA A 600 9.60 18.98 11.51
N ARG A 601 10.57 18.15 11.94
CA ARG A 601 12.00 18.55 11.98
C ARG A 601 12.54 18.84 10.58
N GLN A 602 12.24 17.99 9.59
CA GLN A 602 12.66 18.21 8.20
C GLN A 602 12.07 19.50 7.63
N LEU A 603 10.77 19.74 7.82
CA LEU A 603 10.08 20.96 7.40
C LEU A 603 10.63 22.23 8.06
N MET A 604 11.08 22.16 9.31
CA MET A 604 11.67 23.29 10.01
C MET A 604 13.02 23.72 9.43
N ALA A 605 13.85 22.77 8.99
CA ALA A 605 15.11 23.07 8.31
C ALA A 605 14.90 23.71 6.93
N GLU A 606 13.80 23.34 6.25
CA GLU A 606 13.34 23.98 5.01
C GLU A 606 12.46 25.23 5.25
N ASN A 607 12.47 25.78 6.47
CA ASN A 607 11.73 26.97 6.91
C ASN A 607 10.19 26.93 6.74
N GLN A 608 9.60 25.74 6.55
CA GLN A 608 8.15 25.53 6.36
C GLN A 608 7.38 25.40 7.69
N ILE A 609 7.48 26.42 8.55
CA ILE A 609 6.96 26.42 9.93
C ILE A 609 5.46 26.10 10.00
N GLU A 610 4.64 26.67 9.11
CA GLU A 610 3.18 26.45 9.13
C GLU A 610 2.82 24.99 8.80
N ILE A 611 3.51 24.37 7.83
CA ILE A 611 3.31 22.96 7.46
C ILE A 611 3.80 22.03 8.58
N ALA A 612 4.92 22.37 9.24
CA ALA A 612 5.44 21.63 10.38
C ALA A 612 4.46 21.62 11.56
N VAL A 613 3.89 22.79 11.90
CA VAL A 613 2.86 22.93 12.94
C VAL A 613 1.58 22.19 12.56
N HIS A 614 1.09 22.34 11.32
CA HIS A 614 -0.11 21.65 10.87
C HIS A 614 0.04 20.12 10.88
N SER A 615 1.23 19.60 10.53
CA SER A 615 1.54 18.17 10.59
C SER A 615 1.44 17.59 12.01
N LEU A 616 1.89 18.36 13.01
CA LEU A 616 1.84 18.00 14.43
C LEU A 616 0.45 18.21 15.06
N ASP A 617 -0.34 19.15 14.55
CA ASP A 617 -1.73 19.40 14.99
C ASP A 617 -2.69 18.26 14.60
N LYS A 618 -2.33 17.44 13.60
CA LYS A 618 -3.09 16.22 13.23
C LYS A 618 -3.07 15.13 14.32
N LEU A 619 -2.23 15.23 15.36
CA LEU A 619 -2.24 14.28 16.47
C LEU A 619 -3.52 14.41 17.31
N SER A 620 -4.36 13.38 17.30
CA SER A 620 -5.56 13.27 18.15
C SER A 620 -5.27 13.60 19.62
N GLN A 621 -6.20 14.32 20.26
CA GLN A 621 -6.14 14.67 21.69
C GLN A 621 -6.05 13.44 22.61
N ALA A 622 -6.55 12.28 22.17
CA ALA A 622 -6.44 11.01 22.91
C ALA A 622 -5.02 10.40 22.89
N SER A 623 -4.11 10.91 22.05
CA SER A 623 -2.73 10.41 22.00
C SER A 623 -1.95 10.80 23.25
N ARG A 624 -1.26 9.85 23.88
CA ARG A 624 -0.30 10.09 24.97
C ARG A 624 0.80 11.10 24.60
N HIS A 625 1.04 11.31 23.30
CA HIS A 625 2.01 12.26 22.77
C HIS A 625 1.41 13.63 22.41
N HIS A 626 0.10 13.81 22.47
CA HIS A 626 -0.57 15.07 22.08
C HIS A 626 0.01 16.28 22.82
N ARG A 627 0.16 16.20 24.16
CA ARG A 627 0.75 17.30 24.94
C ARG A 627 2.18 17.65 24.49
N MET A 628 3.01 16.64 24.21
CA MET A 628 4.37 16.85 23.71
C MET A 628 4.35 17.50 22.32
N SER A 629 3.38 17.13 21.48
CA SER A 629 3.10 17.79 20.20
C SER A 629 2.76 19.27 20.41
N THR A 630 1.80 19.59 21.29
CA THR A 630 1.41 20.98 21.59
C THR A 630 2.61 21.81 22.04
N LEU A 631 3.40 21.33 23.02
CA LEU A 631 4.62 22.00 23.50
C LEU A 631 5.65 22.19 22.36
N THR A 632 5.79 21.19 21.48
CA THR A 632 6.67 21.29 20.31
C THR A 632 6.18 22.36 19.34
N THR A 633 4.89 22.38 18.96
CA THR A 633 4.35 23.41 18.05
C THR A 633 4.49 24.83 18.58
N ILE A 634 4.38 25.02 19.90
CA ILE A 634 4.62 26.32 20.56
C ILE A 634 6.07 26.76 20.33
N LEU A 635 7.03 25.84 20.47
CA LEU A 635 8.46 26.11 20.25
C LEU A 635 8.81 26.32 18.77
N LEU A 636 8.20 25.57 17.84
CA LEU A 636 8.39 25.77 16.40
C LEU A 636 7.91 27.17 15.95
N LEU A 637 6.85 27.69 16.57
CA LEU A 637 6.33 29.02 16.28
C LEU A 637 7.25 30.17 16.71
N VAL A 638 8.22 29.90 17.59
CA VAL A 638 9.10 30.91 18.18
C VAL A 638 10.59 30.63 17.96
N SER A 639 10.94 29.69 17.08
CA SER A 639 12.33 29.31 16.81
C SER A 639 13.00 30.09 15.67
N SER A 640 12.24 30.49 14.63
CA SER A 640 12.76 31.21 13.45
C SER A 640 11.66 32.03 12.78
N ASN A 641 12.04 32.98 11.91
CA ASN A 641 11.12 33.83 11.13
C ASN A 641 9.96 34.40 11.96
N LEU A 642 10.32 35.08 13.06
CA LEU A 642 9.38 35.56 14.08
C LEU A 642 8.41 36.61 13.54
N SER A 643 7.15 36.52 13.99
CA SER A 643 6.12 37.53 13.71
C SER A 643 5.15 37.65 14.88
N GLU A 644 4.52 38.81 15.05
CA GLU A 644 3.54 39.05 16.13
C GLU A 644 2.44 37.97 16.15
N SER A 645 1.95 37.58 14.98
CA SER A 645 0.92 36.54 14.82
C SER A 645 1.38 35.18 15.37
N ARG A 646 2.59 34.73 15.01
CA ARG A 646 3.16 33.47 15.51
C ARG A 646 3.39 33.49 17.02
N ILE A 647 3.95 34.58 17.54
CA ILE A 647 4.24 34.76 18.97
C ILE A 647 2.93 34.77 19.79
N ARG A 648 1.88 35.46 19.32
CA ARG A 648 0.55 35.43 19.96
C ARG A 648 -0.10 34.05 19.86
N ARG A 649 0.03 33.34 18.73
CA ARG A 649 -0.49 31.97 18.56
C ARG A 649 0.21 30.98 19.51
N ALA A 650 1.52 31.12 19.68
CA ALA A 650 2.31 30.34 20.64
C ALA A 650 1.89 30.62 22.10
N ALA A 651 1.71 31.90 22.48
CA ALA A 651 1.25 32.28 23.81
C ALA A 651 -0.17 31.78 24.12
N ARG A 652 -1.10 31.89 23.15
CA ARG A 652 -2.47 31.36 23.28
C ARG A 652 -2.45 29.85 23.50
N ARG A 653 -1.74 29.10 22.65
CA ARG A 653 -1.60 27.64 22.80
C ARG A 653 -1.00 27.25 24.15
N LEU A 654 -0.04 28.01 24.67
CA LEU A 654 0.50 27.76 26.01
C LEU A 654 -0.54 28.06 27.10
N SER A 655 -1.36 29.10 26.96
CA SER A 655 -2.43 29.41 27.94
C SER A 655 -3.56 28.38 28.00
N GLU A 656 -3.72 27.58 26.94
CA GLU A 656 -4.67 26.45 26.88
C GLU A 656 -4.11 25.19 27.57
N ILE A 657 -2.82 25.16 27.96
CA ILE A 657 -2.17 24.06 28.67
C ILE A 657 -2.31 24.24 30.20
N PRO A 658 -2.65 23.18 30.95
CA PRO A 658 -2.67 23.22 32.41
C PRO A 658 -1.37 23.74 33.04
N THR A 659 -1.49 24.65 34.01
CA THR A 659 -0.36 25.30 34.68
C THR A 659 0.50 24.36 35.55
N ASN A 660 0.03 23.13 35.78
CA ASN A 660 0.80 22.07 36.43
C ASN A 660 1.72 21.28 35.48
N GLU A 661 1.75 21.61 34.19
CA GLU A 661 2.74 21.07 33.26
C GLU A 661 4.16 21.53 33.68
N PRO A 662 5.10 20.61 34.00
CA PRO A 662 6.41 20.98 34.51
C PRO A 662 7.20 21.97 33.65
N ARG A 663 6.94 21.97 32.33
CA ARG A 663 7.62 22.83 31.35
C ARG A 663 6.90 24.13 31.02
N PHE A 664 5.83 24.47 31.74
CA PHE A 664 5.06 25.69 31.47
C PHE A 664 5.92 26.96 31.59
N ASN A 665 6.66 27.13 32.69
CA ASN A 665 7.41 28.36 32.97
C ASN A 665 8.57 28.61 31.98
N GLN A 666 9.39 27.59 31.71
CA GLN A 666 10.49 27.67 30.74
C GLN A 666 10.01 27.94 29.29
N ILE A 667 8.87 27.38 28.88
CA ILE A 667 8.30 27.66 27.54
C ILE A 667 7.68 29.06 27.52
N LYS A 668 7.08 29.53 28.62
CA LYS A 668 6.63 30.93 28.77
C LYS A 668 7.80 31.92 28.61
N ILE A 669 8.94 31.64 29.25
CA ILE A 669 10.19 32.40 29.10
C ILE A 669 10.64 32.41 27.63
N ALA A 670 10.62 31.27 26.94
CA ALA A 670 10.98 31.19 25.53
C ALA A 670 10.07 32.05 24.63
N VAL A 671 8.75 31.97 24.79
CA VAL A 671 7.78 32.76 24.02
C VAL A 671 7.94 34.27 24.28
N MET A 672 8.12 34.69 25.54
CA MET A 672 8.40 36.10 25.86
C MET A 672 9.74 36.57 25.32
N SER A 673 10.77 35.72 25.33
CA SER A 673 12.11 36.04 24.81
C SER A 673 12.09 36.22 23.29
N ALA A 674 11.35 35.39 22.57
CA ALA A 674 11.10 35.56 21.14
C ALA A 674 10.31 36.85 20.85
N GLY A 675 9.29 37.16 21.66
CA GLY A 675 8.59 38.45 21.60
C GLY A 675 9.51 39.66 21.79
N LEU A 676 10.46 39.56 22.72
CA LEU A 676 11.44 40.62 22.98
C LEU A 676 12.49 40.74 21.88
N SER A 677 12.95 39.62 21.30
CA SER A 677 13.86 39.63 20.14
C SER A 677 13.15 40.29 18.95
N TRP A 678 11.98 39.78 18.57
CA TRP A 678 11.20 40.32 17.44
C TRP A 678 10.95 41.84 17.55
N LEU A 679 10.62 42.34 18.76
CA LEU A 679 10.49 43.79 18.98
C LEU A 679 11.80 44.57 18.80
N ARG A 680 12.95 44.01 19.20
CA ARG A 680 14.26 44.65 19.01
C ARG A 680 14.69 44.61 17.54
N ASP A 681 14.59 43.44 16.93
CA ASP A 681 15.01 43.17 15.55
C ASP A 681 14.16 43.98 14.55
N SER A 682 12.88 44.22 14.88
CA SER A 682 11.97 45.09 14.12
C SER A 682 12.03 46.58 14.52
N ASN A 683 12.89 46.96 15.49
CA ASN A 683 13.00 48.31 16.06
C ASN A 683 11.68 48.90 16.62
N LEU A 684 10.83 48.05 17.19
CA LEU A 684 9.53 48.39 17.77
C LEU A 684 9.59 48.50 19.29
N LYS A 685 8.94 49.53 19.86
CA LYS A 685 8.80 49.68 21.32
C LYS A 685 7.72 48.75 21.91
N ALA A 686 6.67 48.50 21.14
CA ALA A 686 5.54 47.63 21.47
C ALA A 686 4.92 47.00 20.22
N SER A 687 4.12 45.96 20.42
CA SER A 687 3.34 45.29 19.37
C SER A 687 2.24 46.19 18.78
N ALA A 688 1.74 45.85 17.59
CA ALA A 688 0.69 46.61 16.92
C ALA A 688 -0.64 46.55 17.67
N SER A 689 -0.99 45.40 18.26
CA SER A 689 -2.15 45.29 19.17
C SER A 689 -1.75 45.59 20.61
N ALA A 690 -2.60 46.35 21.32
CA ALA A 690 -2.44 46.66 22.75
C ALA A 690 -2.67 45.45 23.68
N ASN A 691 -3.18 44.32 23.15
CA ASN A 691 -3.45 43.13 23.95
C ASN A 691 -2.14 42.58 24.55
N PRO A 692 -2.12 42.22 25.84
CA PRO A 692 -0.91 41.73 26.51
C PRO A 692 -0.44 40.38 25.94
N LEU A 693 0.80 40.01 26.27
CA LEU A 693 1.36 38.68 26.02
C LEU A 693 1.46 37.99 27.38
N PHE A 694 0.58 37.01 27.62
CA PHE A 694 0.24 36.54 28.97
C PHE A 694 -0.25 37.72 29.83
N GLU A 695 0.21 37.84 31.08
CA GLU A 695 -0.12 38.95 31.98
C GLU A 695 0.67 40.26 31.73
N TYR A 696 1.66 40.27 30.83
CA TYR A 696 2.54 41.43 30.61
C TYR A 696 2.16 42.25 29.37
N PRO A 697 2.24 43.59 29.41
CA PRO A 697 2.10 44.41 28.21
C PRO A 697 3.13 44.01 27.16
N PHE A 698 2.70 43.73 25.92
CA PHE A 698 3.56 43.28 24.83
C PHE A 698 4.40 44.45 24.28
N SER A 699 5.39 44.83 25.09
CA SER A 699 6.33 45.92 24.91
C SER A 699 7.71 45.49 25.37
N GLN A 700 8.76 46.16 24.90
CA GLN A 700 10.12 45.82 25.34
C GLN A 700 10.29 45.95 26.86
N ARG A 701 9.55 46.85 27.53
CA ARG A 701 9.56 46.98 28.99
C ARG A 701 8.81 45.84 29.67
N GLY A 702 7.56 45.59 29.28
CA GLY A 702 6.71 44.56 29.90
C GLY A 702 7.25 43.14 29.71
N LEU A 703 7.79 42.81 28.53
CA LEU A 703 8.41 41.50 28.31
C LEU A 703 9.72 41.35 29.11
N ARG A 704 10.52 42.41 29.27
CA ARG A 704 11.72 42.38 30.12
C ARG A 704 11.40 42.16 31.60
N GLU A 705 10.30 42.75 32.06
CA GLU A 705 9.77 42.56 33.41
C GLU A 705 9.31 41.11 33.61
N GLY A 706 8.46 40.59 32.72
CA GLY A 706 7.96 39.21 32.81
C GLY A 706 9.02 38.12 32.65
N ILE A 707 10.03 38.32 31.80
CA ILE A 707 11.18 37.40 31.71
C ILE A 707 11.99 37.44 33.02
N SER A 708 12.22 38.61 33.61
CA SER A 708 12.94 38.73 34.90
C SER A 708 12.19 38.02 36.03
N GLU A 709 10.87 38.18 36.11
CA GLU A 709 10.03 37.50 37.10
C GLU A 709 10.00 35.98 36.89
N ALA A 710 9.73 35.51 35.68
CA ALA A 710 9.66 34.08 35.36
C ALA A 710 11.01 33.36 35.59
N LEU A 711 12.14 34.02 35.28
CA LEU A 711 13.48 33.49 35.61
C LEU A 711 13.72 33.41 37.13
N ARG A 712 13.22 34.37 37.92
CA ARG A 712 13.29 34.29 39.40
C ARG A 712 12.42 33.18 39.96
N VAL A 713 11.26 32.91 39.37
CA VAL A 713 10.44 31.73 39.71
C VAL A 713 11.22 30.45 39.40
N GLN A 714 11.83 30.35 38.22
CA GLN A 714 12.67 29.20 37.83
C GLN A 714 13.88 28.99 38.76
N ALA A 715 14.51 30.07 39.22
CA ALA A 715 15.65 30.00 40.13
C ALA A 715 15.29 29.36 41.50
N ARG A 716 14.03 29.49 41.95
CA ARG A 716 13.56 28.85 43.19
C ARG A 716 13.49 27.33 43.06
N SER A 717 13.11 26.82 41.89
CA SER A 717 13.04 25.37 41.59
C SER A 717 14.34 24.77 41.05
N ALA A 718 15.39 25.58 40.84
CA ALA A 718 16.69 25.09 40.37
C ALA A 718 17.32 24.08 41.34
N PRO A 719 17.75 22.89 40.87
CA PRO A 719 18.23 21.79 41.71
C PRO A 719 19.62 22.05 42.33
N PHE A 720 20.42 22.90 41.68
CA PHE A 720 21.79 23.20 42.10
C PHE A 720 22.00 24.71 42.32
N ALA A 721 22.72 25.08 43.37
CA ALA A 721 22.99 26.48 43.71
C ALA A 721 23.69 27.25 42.59
N ARG A 722 24.65 26.63 41.87
CA ARG A 722 25.34 27.23 40.72
C ARG A 722 24.37 27.65 39.61
N HIS A 723 23.39 26.80 39.30
CA HIS A 723 22.36 27.11 38.29
C HIS A 723 21.37 28.17 38.77
N ARG A 724 21.01 28.14 40.07
CA ARG A 724 20.21 29.20 40.70
C ARG A 724 20.85 30.59 40.55
N TYR A 725 22.16 30.72 40.79
CA TYR A 725 22.87 31.99 40.57
C TYR A 725 22.82 32.42 39.10
N ALA A 726 23.13 31.52 38.16
CA ALA A 726 23.08 31.83 36.73
C ALA A 726 21.68 32.34 36.26
N LEU A 727 20.60 31.73 36.75
CA LEU A 727 19.22 32.18 36.46
C LEU A 727 18.92 33.57 37.07
N VAL A 728 19.43 33.85 38.27
CA VAL A 728 19.29 35.17 38.91
C VAL A 728 20.08 36.25 38.15
N ASP A 729 21.28 35.93 37.66
CA ASP A 729 22.10 36.85 36.86
C ASP A 729 21.45 37.14 35.50
N MET A 730 20.88 36.12 34.84
CA MET A 730 20.04 36.32 33.65
C MET A 730 18.82 37.20 33.95
N ALA A 731 18.13 36.98 35.08
CA ALA A 731 17.00 37.80 35.50
C ALA A 731 17.40 39.26 35.77
N ASN A 732 18.60 39.50 36.31
CA ASN A 732 19.15 40.83 36.53
C ASN A 732 19.50 41.53 35.21
N ALA A 733 20.15 40.82 34.28
CA ALA A 733 20.53 41.37 32.97
C ALA A 733 19.33 41.74 32.09
N VAL A 734 18.25 40.96 32.16
CA VAL A 734 17.02 41.21 31.38
C VAL A 734 16.11 42.27 32.03
N ARG A 735 16.23 42.55 33.34
CA ARG A 735 15.41 43.54 34.05
C ARG A 735 15.33 44.89 33.30
N PRO A 736 14.16 45.56 33.21
CA PRO A 736 14.08 46.90 32.63
C PRO A 736 14.78 47.93 33.54
N PHE A 737 15.41 48.95 32.92
CA PHE A 737 16.05 50.04 33.67
C PHE A 737 14.99 50.86 34.41
N THR A 738 15.07 50.86 35.74
CA THR A 738 14.38 51.82 36.61
C THR A 738 15.31 53.00 36.82
N TRP A 739 14.96 54.16 36.26
CA TRP A 739 15.57 55.43 36.66
C TRP A 739 15.10 55.74 38.10
N PHE A 740 16.07 55.90 39.00
CA PHE A 740 15.91 56.46 40.34
C PHE A 740 16.77 57.72 40.39
#